data_AF-A0AAZ1XEY3-F1
#
_entry.id   AF-A0AAZ1XEY3-F1
#
_cell.length_a   1.000
_cell.length_b   1.000
_cell.length_c   1.000
_cell.angle_alpha   90.00
_cell.angle_beta   90.00
_cell.angle_gamma   90.00
#
_symmetry.space_group_name_H-M   'P 1'
#
loop_
_entity.id
_entity.type
_entity.pdbx_description
1 polymer ?
#
loop_
_entity_poly.entity_id
_entity_poly.type
_entity_poly.pdbx_seq_one_letter_code
_entity_poly.pdbx_strand_id
1 'polypeptide(L)'
;MADQGEMKCQEEDLSSDIQDWSKHQVRQWVLQLDRVDDKVAEILFNEDINGESLLLLDTTDLTKIGVTFGPAKLLIRARDEVVKFKKEEPVGSRNQPGKPCKPYPFCRYHDTFRYMESSILDVTESGASDLIEPCHEYKAFTSTTEETKMKKFTSEVIRFAAACMNSRTNGTIHFGIGDKPDFTHGQVLGVVVEDREAFANELKSAIDGYFEHKHKQAAQTCIKPPRFVEVLNKNMTSSDKCVIEVDVVPETTICEENSYHTYTIKKGKKKGKSKETESEPSKCFFIHDGGSSRDLLAQPNKQEYEQFLESMAQRLELRKKAEEKHLSVIKNSTQGSRLSHMITGGSLSLDKSNVEQYVIITNKSHPIQLDYLKFLVDLNPTAVLDFDPESAKEGLEQYFDQQSPVNVHSPARYKITEGVEDIANKLKLTQNTSWVFCNGGIEHESPSDIDQWLMDKGASVRDVISFLCRKDVLPNKRFLVIFLILSRVSEKMDPLVETFSTFLQELRGTDQILCICDNDKAFNSWRDLIEARCGIDISGRCIHDLSFAEVNGTILSLWSENRRSSRFLPCGGGSKVLFEKKVERSLNTLDVLCVNQCEGGNEEKNVIEENFYKGGKVTWWNFYFSEQPGSTPFIKRDHFDYIKDTIIPDLSSLRKACVLFNLMHVPGCGGTTLAMHILWSLRNTFRCAVLRNNNADFAEVASQVTQLLMYDHQEQLPSVPVLLMIDDFDDMEKVFDLQQLIEKECEEKKIQSKSAQVVLLNCMRSESSETTGQTADTVFIGNNLSDKEKKLFEEKLVEIEKTYKNTETFYGFMIMKKNFKSEYIESVVRNTLKSFNMNQKNAQLLAVLVLLDVYCRGASLSVSLCEEFLDLQPKPFCGSNKVEHGFGKFSTFITSCSVQGKVVFRAVKMIHSRIAKQCLLELKATHNVKKVEIADLLLTTDTFYESTQGKSKLLQDVHHILVKRYHELEESQFSPLIQDIAHETPGLEEMVLKNASKRYEKDPIVSQLLPGTIT
;
A
#
# COMPACT_ATOMS: atom_id res chain seq x y z
N MET A 1 -61.96 2.30 -70.58
CA MET A 1 -62.67 1.61 -69.49
C MET A 1 -61.94 1.96 -68.22
N ALA A 2 -62.67 2.50 -67.25
CA ALA A 2 -62.18 3.01 -65.98
C ALA A 2 -61.75 1.88 -65.04
N ASP A 3 -60.85 2.16 -64.08
CA ASP A 3 -61.25 2.17 -62.67
C ASP A 3 -60.27 2.94 -61.76
N GLN A 4 -60.78 3.30 -60.58
CA GLN A 4 -60.37 4.28 -59.56
C GLN A 4 -59.09 3.98 -58.75
N GLY A 5 -58.62 5.00 -58.03
CA GLY A 5 -57.75 4.86 -56.86
C GLY A 5 -57.57 6.17 -56.10
N GLU A 6 -58.33 6.34 -55.00
CA GLU A 6 -58.22 7.44 -54.02
C GLU A 6 -56.83 7.47 -53.36
N MET A 7 -56.15 8.63 -53.34
CA MET A 7 -54.97 8.86 -52.50
C MET A 7 -55.42 9.35 -51.11
N LYS A 8 -55.27 8.48 -50.11
CA LYS A 8 -55.30 8.83 -48.68
C LYS A 8 -54.07 9.66 -48.33
N CYS A 9 -54.27 10.85 -47.72
CA CYS A 9 -53.20 11.53 -46.97
C CYS A 9 -52.85 10.67 -45.73
N GLN A 10 -51.63 10.16 -45.68
CA GLN A 10 -51.05 9.56 -44.48
C GLN A 10 -50.57 10.69 -43.56
N GLU A 11 -50.92 10.64 -42.26
CA GLU A 11 -50.20 11.38 -41.23
C GLU A 11 -48.78 10.77 -41.16
N GLU A 12 -47.77 11.52 -41.60
CA GLU A 12 -46.37 11.12 -41.43
C GLU A 12 -45.97 11.39 -39.98
N ASP A 13 -45.55 10.34 -39.25
CA ASP A 13 -44.91 10.48 -37.95
C ASP A 13 -43.65 11.36 -38.09
N LEU A 14 -43.44 12.28 -37.14
CA LEU A 14 -42.24 13.11 -37.10
C LEU A 14 -41.02 12.20 -36.84
N SER A 15 -40.05 12.20 -37.76
CA SER A 15 -38.78 11.49 -37.58
C SER A 15 -38.10 11.93 -36.27
N SER A 16 -37.39 11.02 -35.61
CA SER A 16 -36.67 11.32 -34.35
C SER A 16 -35.48 12.25 -34.56
N ASP A 17 -34.99 12.43 -35.80
CA ASP A 17 -33.99 13.43 -36.14
C ASP A 17 -34.55 14.61 -36.90
N ILE A 18 -34.40 15.80 -36.31
CA ILE A 18 -34.81 17.07 -36.92
C ILE A 18 -34.07 17.32 -38.24
N GLN A 19 -32.86 16.79 -38.42
CA GLN A 19 -32.12 16.92 -39.69
C GLN A 19 -32.87 16.23 -40.86
N ASP A 20 -33.54 15.11 -40.58
CA ASP A 20 -34.22 14.30 -41.60
C ASP A 20 -35.64 14.80 -41.90
N TRP A 21 -36.08 15.89 -41.28
CA TRP A 21 -37.44 16.39 -41.47
C TRP A 21 -37.65 16.91 -42.88
N SER A 22 -38.65 16.35 -43.56
CA SER A 22 -39.17 16.93 -44.79
C SER A 22 -39.78 18.31 -44.50
N LYS A 23 -39.93 19.16 -45.53
CA LYS A 23 -40.62 20.45 -45.38
C LYS A 23 -42.08 20.30 -44.87
N HIS A 24 -42.72 19.16 -45.15
CA HIS A 24 -44.06 18.86 -44.65
C HIS A 24 -44.04 18.56 -43.15
N GLN A 25 -43.04 17.83 -42.68
CA GLN A 25 -42.80 17.55 -41.26
C GLN A 25 -42.42 18.84 -40.50
N VAL A 26 -41.58 19.71 -41.08
CA VAL A 26 -41.29 21.04 -40.50
C VAL A 26 -42.55 21.88 -40.37
N ARG A 27 -43.38 21.94 -41.42
CA ARG A 27 -44.66 22.66 -41.39
C ARG A 27 -45.58 22.12 -40.29
N GLN A 28 -45.72 20.80 -40.20
CA GLN A 28 -46.55 20.14 -39.18
C GLN A 28 -46.03 20.43 -37.76
N TRP A 29 -44.71 20.41 -37.55
CA TRP A 29 -44.11 20.77 -36.27
C TRP A 29 -44.39 22.23 -35.89
N VAL A 30 -44.26 23.18 -36.82
CA VAL A 30 -44.55 24.61 -36.55
C VAL A 30 -46.02 24.82 -36.18
N LEU A 31 -46.95 24.11 -36.83
CA LEU A 31 -48.38 24.15 -36.50
C LEU A 31 -48.70 23.59 -35.10
N GLN A 32 -47.80 22.82 -34.51
CA GLN A 32 -47.93 22.31 -33.13
C GLN A 32 -47.33 23.25 -32.08
N LEU A 33 -46.67 24.34 -32.48
CA LEU A 33 -46.07 25.29 -31.54
C LEU A 33 -47.11 26.28 -31.01
N ASP A 34 -47.31 26.26 -29.70
CA ASP A 34 -48.14 27.26 -29.04
C ASP A 34 -47.57 28.67 -29.26
N ARG A 35 -48.44 29.59 -29.72
CA ARG A 35 -48.16 31.04 -29.91
C ARG A 35 -47.33 31.40 -31.14
N VAL A 36 -47.20 30.49 -32.11
CA VAL A 36 -46.77 30.82 -33.48
C VAL A 36 -48.01 30.83 -34.39
N ASP A 37 -48.22 31.88 -35.18
CA ASP A 37 -49.36 31.98 -36.10
C ASP A 37 -49.19 30.99 -37.26
N ASP A 38 -50.24 30.25 -37.62
CA ASP A 38 -50.27 29.28 -38.72
C ASP A 38 -49.70 29.83 -40.04
N LYS A 39 -49.83 31.15 -40.28
CA LYS A 39 -49.22 31.82 -41.44
C LYS A 39 -47.71 31.64 -41.51
N VAL A 40 -47.03 31.50 -40.38
CA VAL A 40 -45.59 31.30 -40.30
C VAL A 40 -45.21 29.90 -40.79
N ALA A 41 -46.02 28.88 -40.51
CA ALA A 41 -45.82 27.53 -41.03
C ALA A 41 -45.94 27.49 -42.56
N GLU A 42 -46.90 28.24 -43.14
CA GLU A 42 -47.03 28.37 -44.59
C GLU A 42 -45.86 29.13 -45.24
N ILE A 43 -45.35 30.18 -44.59
CA ILE A 43 -44.17 30.91 -45.07
C ILE A 43 -42.97 29.97 -45.15
N LEU A 44 -42.68 29.21 -44.09
CA LEU A 44 -41.57 28.26 -44.08
C LEU A 44 -41.74 27.14 -45.10
N PHE A 45 -42.98 26.67 -45.32
CA PHE A 45 -43.27 25.65 -46.32
C PHE A 45 -43.07 26.16 -47.76
N ASN A 46 -43.51 27.39 -48.06
CA ASN A 46 -43.38 28.00 -49.38
C ASN A 46 -41.93 28.36 -49.73
N GLU A 47 -41.11 28.67 -48.71
CA GLU A 47 -39.66 28.90 -48.85
C GLU A 47 -38.84 27.58 -48.82
N ASP A 48 -39.50 26.43 -48.91
CA ASP A 48 -38.89 25.10 -49.00
C ASP A 48 -38.00 24.71 -47.78
N ILE A 49 -38.30 25.25 -46.59
CA ILE A 49 -37.52 24.99 -45.38
C ILE A 49 -37.75 23.56 -44.88
N ASN A 50 -36.70 22.74 -44.97
CA ASN A 50 -36.61 21.38 -44.41
C ASN A 50 -35.78 21.36 -43.11
N GLY A 51 -35.62 20.18 -42.51
CA GLY A 51 -34.92 19.96 -41.25
C GLY A 51 -33.48 20.50 -41.20
N GLU A 52 -32.67 20.18 -42.22
CA GLU A 52 -31.32 20.70 -42.38
C GLU A 52 -31.28 22.23 -42.45
N SER A 53 -32.18 22.82 -43.23
CA SER A 53 -32.26 24.27 -43.39
C SER A 53 -32.71 24.94 -42.09
N LEU A 54 -33.68 24.34 -41.38
CA LEU A 54 -34.20 24.82 -40.11
C LEU A 54 -33.12 24.93 -39.03
N LEU A 55 -32.17 23.98 -38.99
CA LEU A 55 -31.03 23.98 -38.09
C LEU A 55 -30.06 25.15 -38.35
N LEU A 56 -30.00 25.66 -39.57
CA LEU A 56 -29.09 26.72 -39.99
C LEU A 56 -29.70 28.12 -39.88
N LEU A 57 -31.03 28.23 -39.79
CA LEU A 57 -31.71 29.52 -39.72
C LEU A 57 -31.37 30.29 -38.44
N ASP A 58 -31.23 31.61 -38.57
CA ASP A 58 -31.23 32.52 -37.44
C ASP A 58 -32.43 33.50 -37.48
N THR A 59 -32.56 34.34 -36.45
CA THR A 59 -33.68 35.29 -36.36
C THR A 59 -33.65 36.32 -37.50
N THR A 60 -32.48 36.66 -38.04
CA THR A 60 -32.36 37.63 -39.14
C THR A 60 -32.82 37.04 -40.47
N ASP A 61 -32.56 35.76 -40.71
CA ASP A 61 -32.99 35.07 -41.93
C ASP A 61 -34.50 34.85 -41.95
N LEU A 62 -35.09 34.47 -40.81
CA LEU A 62 -36.55 34.39 -40.65
C LEU A 62 -37.24 35.74 -40.90
N THR A 63 -36.60 36.85 -40.51
CA THR A 63 -37.15 38.19 -40.73
C THR A 63 -37.11 38.60 -42.22
N LYS A 64 -36.10 38.14 -42.98
CA LYS A 64 -36.00 38.41 -44.43
C LYS A 64 -37.10 37.72 -45.23
N ILE A 65 -37.52 36.53 -44.81
CA ILE A 65 -38.61 35.77 -45.47
C ILE A 65 -40.02 36.16 -44.97
N GLY A 66 -40.13 37.24 -44.20
CA GLY A 66 -41.42 37.82 -43.81
C GLY A 66 -41.97 37.34 -42.45
N VAL A 67 -41.21 36.58 -41.66
CA VAL A 67 -41.59 36.23 -40.29
C VAL A 67 -41.23 37.38 -39.35
N THR A 68 -42.21 37.95 -38.64
CA THR A 68 -41.93 39.06 -37.73
C THR A 68 -41.02 38.63 -36.56
N PHE A 69 -40.27 39.58 -36.00
CA PHE A 69 -39.19 39.31 -35.04
C PHE A 69 -39.61 38.49 -33.80
N GLY A 70 -40.85 38.67 -33.32
CA GLY A 70 -41.40 37.92 -32.19
C GLY A 70 -41.54 36.42 -32.48
N PRO A 71 -42.37 36.02 -33.47
CA PRO A 71 -42.47 34.65 -33.95
C PRO A 71 -41.13 34.03 -34.35
N ALA A 72 -40.22 34.79 -34.98
CA ALA A 72 -38.90 34.30 -35.34
C ALA A 72 -38.08 33.85 -34.11
N LYS A 73 -38.14 34.61 -33.00
CA LYS A 73 -37.49 34.19 -31.74
C LYS A 73 -38.12 32.93 -31.12
N LEU A 74 -39.44 32.80 -31.21
CA LEU A 74 -40.15 31.64 -30.68
C LEU A 74 -39.80 30.36 -31.46
N LEU A 75 -39.70 30.47 -32.79
CA LEU A 75 -39.27 29.37 -33.66
C LEU A 75 -37.85 28.90 -33.38
N ILE A 76 -36.89 29.81 -33.29
CA ILE A 76 -35.49 29.48 -32.99
C ILE A 76 -35.40 28.82 -31.60
N ARG A 77 -36.10 29.37 -30.61
CA ARG A 77 -36.13 28.79 -29.28
C ARG A 77 -36.75 27.38 -29.26
N ALA A 78 -37.88 27.18 -29.92
CA ALA A 78 -38.55 25.89 -29.99
C ALA A 78 -37.68 24.85 -30.72
N ARG A 79 -37.01 25.24 -31.81
CA ARG A 79 -36.03 24.39 -32.50
C ARG A 79 -34.88 24.00 -31.57
N ASP A 80 -34.30 24.97 -30.87
CA ASP A 80 -33.20 24.73 -29.95
C ASP A 80 -33.62 23.86 -28.76
N GLU A 81 -34.89 23.94 -28.34
CA GLU A 81 -35.50 23.05 -27.35
C GLU A 81 -35.64 21.62 -27.89
N VAL A 82 -36.04 21.42 -29.16
CA VAL A 82 -36.04 20.08 -29.82
C VAL A 82 -34.61 19.52 -29.93
N VAL A 83 -33.62 20.36 -30.23
CA VAL A 83 -32.20 19.96 -30.27
C VAL A 83 -31.65 19.68 -28.86
N LYS A 84 -32.13 20.38 -27.83
CA LYS A 84 -31.75 20.16 -26.42
C LYS A 84 -32.44 18.95 -25.79
N PHE A 85 -33.66 18.61 -26.17
CA PHE A 85 -34.33 17.38 -25.75
C PHE A 85 -33.57 16.12 -26.19
N LYS A 86 -32.76 16.20 -27.27
CA LYS A 86 -31.76 15.17 -27.63
C LYS A 86 -30.51 15.12 -26.75
N LYS A 87 -30.19 16.19 -26.02
CA LYS A 87 -29.02 16.27 -25.13
C LYS A 87 -29.36 15.99 -23.65
N GLU A 88 -30.63 16.10 -23.25
CA GLU A 88 -31.08 15.99 -21.85
C GLU A 88 -32.39 15.20 -21.67
N GLU A 89 -32.54 14.05 -22.34
CA GLU A 89 -33.43 12.96 -21.90
C GLU A 89 -32.61 11.84 -21.22
N PRO A 90 -33.20 11.07 -20.28
CA PRO A 90 -32.47 10.38 -19.23
C PRO A 90 -31.52 9.32 -19.77
N VAL A 91 -30.26 9.41 -19.33
CA VAL A 91 -29.18 8.45 -19.58
C VAL A 91 -29.54 7.10 -18.95
N GLY A 92 -30.32 6.32 -19.69
CA GLY A 92 -30.58 4.90 -19.48
C GLY A 92 -30.24 4.15 -20.77
N SER A 93 -29.01 3.64 -20.82
CA SER A 93 -28.44 2.66 -21.77
C SER A 93 -29.20 2.34 -23.07
N ARG A 94 -28.57 2.57 -24.22
CA ARG A 94 -28.21 1.50 -25.19
C ARG A 94 -27.33 2.02 -26.34
N ASN A 95 -26.31 1.21 -26.65
CA ASN A 95 -25.51 1.15 -27.87
C ASN A 95 -24.26 2.05 -28.01
N GLN A 96 -23.40 2.04 -27.00
CA GLN A 96 -22.01 1.68 -27.29
C GLN A 96 -21.88 0.16 -27.07
N PRO A 97 -21.32 -0.61 -28.01
CA PRO A 97 -21.06 -2.03 -27.77
C PRO A 97 -20.15 -2.14 -26.54
N GLY A 98 -20.52 -3.03 -25.61
CA GLY A 98 -19.67 -3.39 -24.48
C GLY A 98 -18.28 -3.84 -24.91
N LYS A 99 -17.27 -3.68 -24.05
CA LYS A 99 -15.92 -4.13 -24.34
C LYS A 99 -15.83 -5.67 -24.23
N PRO A 100 -15.03 -6.35 -25.07
CA PRO A 100 -14.92 -7.81 -25.07
C PRO A 100 -14.31 -8.35 -23.75
N CYS A 101 -14.84 -9.45 -23.23
CA CYS A 101 -14.40 -10.14 -22.02
C CYS A 101 -14.43 -11.67 -22.21
N LYS A 102 -13.64 -12.42 -21.42
CA LYS A 102 -13.61 -13.90 -21.50
C LYS A 102 -14.71 -14.50 -20.59
N PRO A 103 -15.21 -15.70 -20.88
CA PRO A 103 -16.09 -16.43 -19.96
C PRO A 103 -15.32 -16.94 -18.73
N TYR A 104 -16.07 -17.29 -17.68
CA TYR A 104 -15.56 -17.92 -16.47
C TYR A 104 -14.84 -19.24 -16.79
N PRO A 105 -13.76 -19.61 -16.07
CA PRO A 105 -13.02 -20.84 -16.33
C PRO A 105 -13.87 -22.12 -16.22
N PHE A 106 -13.89 -22.90 -17.31
CA PHE A 106 -14.60 -24.18 -17.38
C PHE A 106 -14.09 -25.20 -16.36
N CYS A 107 -15.00 -25.81 -15.61
CA CYS A 107 -14.79 -26.85 -14.61
C CYS A 107 -13.67 -26.61 -13.60
N ARG A 108 -13.28 -25.35 -13.44
CA ARG A 108 -12.34 -24.90 -12.43
C ARG A 108 -13.08 -23.94 -11.52
N TYR A 109 -12.90 -24.16 -10.24
CA TYR A 109 -13.39 -23.22 -9.26
C TYR A 109 -12.38 -22.06 -9.19
N HIS A 110 -12.85 -20.87 -9.52
CA HIS A 110 -12.07 -19.63 -9.55
C HIS A 110 -12.87 -18.55 -8.81
N ASP A 111 -12.78 -18.58 -7.48
CA ASP A 111 -13.56 -17.73 -6.57
C ASP A 111 -13.54 -16.25 -6.92
N THR A 112 -12.43 -15.77 -7.46
CA THR A 112 -12.16 -14.34 -7.64
C THR A 112 -12.61 -13.79 -8.99
N PHE A 113 -13.11 -14.64 -9.90
CA PHE A 113 -13.54 -14.19 -11.22
C PHE A 113 -14.89 -13.47 -11.14
N ARG A 114 -14.96 -12.30 -11.77
CA ARG A 114 -16.16 -11.46 -11.83
C ARG A 114 -16.37 -10.94 -13.24
N TYR A 115 -17.63 -10.78 -13.62
CA TYR A 115 -17.98 -10.08 -14.85
C TYR A 115 -18.13 -8.58 -14.60
N MET A 116 -18.02 -7.78 -15.65
CA MET A 116 -18.38 -6.36 -15.60
C MET A 116 -19.68 -6.14 -16.36
N GLU A 117 -20.60 -5.35 -15.80
CA GLU A 117 -21.89 -5.06 -16.41
C GLU A 117 -21.69 -4.46 -17.81
N SER A 118 -22.52 -4.90 -18.76
CA SER A 118 -22.48 -4.50 -20.17
C SER A 118 -21.24 -4.94 -20.95
N SER A 119 -20.26 -5.66 -20.40
CA SER A 119 -19.18 -6.26 -21.19
C SER A 119 -19.71 -7.32 -22.17
N ILE A 120 -18.96 -7.68 -23.22
CA ILE A 120 -19.37 -8.65 -24.25
C ILE A 120 -18.49 -9.88 -24.17
N LEU A 121 -19.05 -11.07 -24.01
CA LEU A 121 -18.27 -12.31 -24.09
C LEU A 121 -17.62 -12.45 -25.48
N ASP A 122 -16.31 -12.67 -25.50
CA ASP A 122 -15.49 -12.78 -26.72
C ASP A 122 -15.51 -14.19 -27.35
N VAL A 123 -16.28 -15.09 -26.74
CA VAL A 123 -16.61 -16.40 -27.30
C VAL A 123 -18.00 -16.31 -27.92
N THR A 124 -18.20 -17.00 -29.02
CA THR A 124 -19.50 -17.10 -29.68
C THR A 124 -20.16 -18.43 -29.33
N GLU A 125 -21.49 -18.48 -29.37
CA GLU A 125 -22.19 -19.75 -29.36
C GLU A 125 -21.69 -20.63 -30.52
N SER A 126 -21.20 -21.82 -30.20
CA SER A 126 -20.47 -22.69 -31.12
C SER A 126 -20.87 -24.15 -30.96
N GLY A 127 -20.70 -24.94 -32.01
CA GLY A 127 -21.01 -26.38 -32.02
C GLY A 127 -19.89 -27.23 -31.42
N ALA A 128 -20.11 -28.56 -31.37
CA ALA A 128 -19.19 -29.57 -30.82
C ALA A 128 -17.91 -29.80 -31.67
N SER A 129 -17.16 -28.73 -31.95
CA SER A 129 -15.96 -28.74 -32.80
C SER A 129 -14.66 -29.04 -32.04
N ASP A 130 -14.57 -28.58 -30.79
CA ASP A 130 -13.56 -28.97 -29.81
C ASP A 130 -14.26 -29.77 -28.71
N LEU A 131 -13.77 -30.97 -28.40
CA LEU A 131 -14.43 -31.84 -27.42
C LEU A 131 -14.06 -31.46 -25.98
N ILE A 132 -12.97 -30.73 -25.74
CA ILE A 132 -12.44 -30.40 -24.41
C ILE A 132 -12.69 -28.93 -24.05
N GLU A 133 -12.49 -27.99 -24.99
CA GLU A 133 -12.95 -26.61 -24.78
C GLU A 133 -14.50 -26.58 -24.82
N PRO A 134 -15.16 -25.88 -23.88
CA PRO A 134 -16.62 -25.92 -23.81
C PRO A 134 -17.28 -25.17 -24.97
N CYS A 135 -18.39 -25.71 -25.48
CA CYS A 135 -19.35 -24.90 -26.23
C CYS A 135 -20.12 -23.98 -25.27
N HIS A 136 -20.62 -22.85 -25.79
CA HIS A 136 -21.33 -21.84 -24.99
C HIS A 136 -22.77 -21.67 -25.50
N GLU A 137 -23.74 -21.55 -24.58
CA GLU A 137 -25.14 -21.19 -24.90
C GLU A 137 -25.64 -20.08 -23.96
N TYR A 138 -26.28 -19.04 -24.50
CA TYR A 138 -26.65 -17.81 -23.78
C TYR A 138 -28.15 -17.67 -23.57
N LYS A 139 -28.53 -17.20 -22.37
CA LYS A 139 -29.91 -16.88 -21.99
C LYS A 139 -29.97 -15.53 -21.26
N ALA A 140 -30.65 -14.55 -21.83
CA ALA A 140 -30.77 -13.20 -21.24
C ALA A 140 -31.41 -13.22 -19.85
N PHE A 141 -32.42 -14.08 -19.64
CA PHE A 141 -33.05 -14.34 -18.34
C PHE A 141 -33.66 -13.08 -17.64
N THR A 142 -34.15 -12.11 -18.43
CA THR A 142 -34.57 -10.77 -17.98
C THR A 142 -36.06 -10.58 -17.65
N SER A 143 -36.94 -11.57 -17.89
CA SER A 143 -38.41 -11.36 -17.79
C SER A 143 -39.19 -12.63 -17.40
N THR A 144 -39.18 -12.98 -16.11
CA THR A 144 -39.96 -14.10 -15.55
C THR A 144 -40.27 -13.90 -14.06
N THR A 145 -41.46 -14.30 -13.60
CA THR A 145 -41.78 -14.45 -12.15
C THR A 145 -40.92 -15.55 -11.53
N GLU A 146 -40.69 -15.56 -10.20
CA GLU A 146 -39.82 -16.57 -9.53
C GLU A 146 -40.19 -18.04 -9.88
N GLU A 147 -41.48 -18.39 -9.87
CA GLU A 147 -41.94 -19.75 -10.25
C GLU A 147 -41.73 -20.08 -11.75
N THR A 148 -41.51 -19.07 -12.59
CA THR A 148 -41.24 -19.22 -14.02
C THR A 148 -39.73 -19.18 -14.31
N LYS A 149 -38.95 -18.44 -13.52
CA LYS A 149 -37.47 -18.42 -13.58
C LYS A 149 -36.91 -19.82 -13.35
N MET A 150 -37.34 -20.50 -12.29
CA MET A 150 -36.80 -21.81 -11.93
C MET A 150 -37.11 -22.89 -12.98
N LYS A 151 -38.33 -22.88 -13.53
CA LYS A 151 -38.72 -23.80 -14.60
C LYS A 151 -37.92 -23.57 -15.88
N LYS A 152 -37.75 -22.30 -16.27
CA LYS A 152 -36.96 -21.92 -17.44
C LYS A 152 -35.51 -22.32 -17.26
N PHE A 153 -34.93 -22.05 -16.10
CA PHE A 153 -33.58 -22.46 -15.75
C PHE A 153 -33.40 -23.98 -15.90
N THR A 154 -34.22 -24.77 -15.20
CA THR A 154 -34.12 -26.23 -15.23
C THR A 154 -34.37 -26.82 -16.62
N SER A 155 -35.38 -26.35 -17.36
CA SER A 155 -35.66 -26.86 -18.72
C SER A 155 -34.53 -26.59 -19.70
N GLU A 156 -33.92 -25.39 -19.64
CA GLU A 156 -32.82 -25.01 -20.53
C GLU A 156 -31.54 -25.77 -20.20
N VAL A 157 -31.22 -25.94 -18.90
CA VAL A 157 -30.06 -26.74 -18.47
C VAL A 157 -30.20 -28.20 -18.88
N ILE A 158 -31.36 -28.82 -18.68
CA ILE A 158 -31.58 -30.23 -19.05
C ILE A 158 -31.43 -30.42 -20.57
N ARG A 159 -32.01 -29.51 -21.37
CA ARG A 159 -31.91 -29.54 -22.83
C ARG A 159 -30.46 -29.45 -23.29
N PHE A 160 -29.73 -28.45 -22.79
CA PHE A 160 -28.33 -28.21 -23.14
C PHE A 160 -27.41 -29.35 -22.67
N ALA A 161 -27.64 -29.86 -21.47
CA ALA A 161 -26.86 -30.97 -20.92
C ALA A 161 -27.02 -32.26 -21.71
N ALA A 162 -28.27 -32.62 -22.05
CA ALA A 162 -28.53 -33.80 -22.88
C ALA A 162 -27.82 -33.69 -24.25
N ALA A 163 -27.83 -32.49 -24.85
CA ALA A 163 -27.13 -32.20 -26.09
C ALA A 163 -25.61 -32.35 -25.98
N CYS A 164 -24.99 -31.77 -24.95
CA CYS A 164 -23.55 -31.90 -24.68
C CYS A 164 -23.15 -33.36 -24.45
N MET A 165 -23.93 -34.08 -23.63
CA MET A 165 -23.71 -35.49 -23.33
C MET A 165 -23.78 -36.35 -24.59
N ASN A 166 -24.83 -36.22 -25.40
CA ASN A 166 -24.95 -36.96 -26.66
C ASN A 166 -23.86 -36.60 -27.67
N SER A 167 -23.39 -35.35 -27.68
CA SER A 167 -22.36 -34.88 -28.61
C SER A 167 -20.92 -35.16 -28.12
N ARG A 168 -20.76 -35.67 -26.88
CA ARG A 168 -19.46 -35.92 -26.21
C ARG A 168 -18.57 -34.69 -26.12
N THR A 169 -19.18 -33.51 -25.95
CA THR A 169 -18.48 -32.23 -25.89
C THR A 169 -18.71 -31.56 -24.54
N ASN A 170 -17.68 -30.90 -24.01
CA ASN A 170 -17.85 -30.00 -22.88
C ASN A 170 -18.76 -28.83 -23.27
N GLY A 171 -19.49 -28.27 -22.31
CA GLY A 171 -20.32 -27.10 -22.56
C GLY A 171 -20.68 -26.32 -21.31
N THR A 172 -20.90 -25.02 -21.46
CA THR A 172 -21.38 -24.11 -20.41
C THR A 172 -22.59 -23.34 -20.90
N ILE A 173 -23.70 -23.43 -20.16
CA ILE A 173 -24.87 -22.58 -20.37
C ILE A 173 -24.85 -21.39 -19.41
N HIS A 174 -25.08 -20.19 -19.94
CA HIS A 174 -24.97 -18.91 -19.24
C HIS A 174 -26.34 -18.25 -19.13
N PHE A 175 -26.78 -17.91 -17.91
CA PHE A 175 -27.97 -17.12 -17.66
C PHE A 175 -27.60 -15.72 -17.16
N GLY A 176 -28.26 -14.70 -17.71
CA GLY A 176 -27.86 -13.30 -17.51
C GLY A 176 -26.95 -12.76 -18.61
N ILE A 177 -26.86 -13.45 -19.74
CA ILE A 177 -26.12 -13.01 -20.93
C ILE A 177 -27.11 -12.76 -22.06
N GLY A 178 -27.11 -11.53 -22.59
CA GLY A 178 -27.94 -11.07 -23.68
C GLY A 178 -27.54 -11.68 -25.02
N ASP A 179 -28.55 -11.89 -25.86
CA ASP A 179 -28.39 -12.32 -27.25
C ASP A 179 -29.28 -11.50 -28.20
N LYS A 180 -28.97 -11.53 -29.49
CA LYS A 180 -29.72 -10.86 -30.56
C LYS A 180 -31.14 -11.46 -30.69
N PRO A 181 -32.15 -10.66 -31.10
CA PRO A 181 -32.07 -9.27 -31.53
C PRO A 181 -32.16 -8.24 -30.38
N ASP A 182 -32.61 -8.65 -29.19
CA ASP A 182 -32.96 -7.72 -28.12
C ASP A 182 -31.75 -7.10 -27.41
N PHE A 183 -30.59 -7.74 -27.52
CA PHE A 183 -29.31 -7.33 -26.92
C PHE A 183 -28.14 -7.54 -27.89
N THR A 184 -26.96 -7.05 -27.52
CA THR A 184 -25.74 -7.43 -28.25
C THR A 184 -25.38 -8.87 -27.90
N HIS A 185 -25.04 -9.70 -28.90
CA HIS A 185 -24.64 -11.09 -28.68
C HIS A 185 -23.49 -11.17 -27.67
N GLY A 186 -23.69 -11.91 -26.58
CA GLY A 186 -22.69 -12.08 -25.52
C GLY A 186 -22.69 -10.97 -24.45
N GLN A 187 -23.64 -10.02 -24.48
CA GLN A 187 -23.67 -8.91 -23.52
C GLN A 187 -23.97 -9.38 -22.08
N VAL A 188 -23.11 -9.06 -21.11
CA VAL A 188 -23.35 -9.32 -19.69
C VAL A 188 -24.45 -8.40 -19.17
N LEU A 189 -25.57 -8.99 -18.76
CA LEU A 189 -26.72 -8.30 -18.16
C LEU A 189 -26.78 -8.53 -16.65
N GLY A 190 -26.51 -9.76 -16.21
CA GLY A 190 -26.66 -10.22 -14.84
C GLY A 190 -28.12 -10.47 -14.42
N VAL A 191 -28.30 -11.27 -13.37
CA VAL A 191 -29.57 -11.69 -12.81
C VAL A 191 -29.52 -11.54 -11.29
N VAL A 192 -30.58 -10.97 -10.70
CA VAL A 192 -30.76 -10.97 -9.25
C VAL A 192 -31.27 -12.33 -8.79
N VAL A 193 -30.52 -12.98 -7.88
CA VAL A 193 -30.83 -14.31 -7.34
C VAL A 193 -30.98 -14.22 -5.83
N GLU A 194 -32.21 -14.42 -5.34
CA GLU A 194 -32.53 -14.35 -3.90
C GLU A 194 -32.12 -15.62 -3.15
N ASP A 195 -32.38 -16.80 -3.73
CA ASP A 195 -32.10 -18.11 -3.10
C ASP A 195 -31.24 -18.98 -4.03
N ARG A 196 -29.93 -19.02 -3.77
CA ARG A 196 -28.96 -19.83 -4.55
C ARG A 196 -29.15 -21.34 -4.31
N GLU A 197 -29.62 -21.75 -3.14
CA GLU A 197 -29.79 -23.16 -2.77
C GLU A 197 -31.00 -23.77 -3.51
N ALA A 198 -32.07 -22.98 -3.69
CA ALA A 198 -33.23 -23.39 -4.48
C ALA A 198 -32.86 -23.80 -5.92
N PHE A 199 -31.97 -23.07 -6.59
CA PHE A 199 -31.52 -23.41 -7.95
C PHE A 199 -30.77 -24.75 -8.01
N ALA A 200 -29.92 -25.04 -7.02
CA ALA A 200 -29.20 -26.30 -6.95
C ALA A 200 -30.15 -27.49 -6.67
N ASN A 201 -31.08 -27.31 -5.73
CA ASN A 201 -32.07 -28.34 -5.37
C ASN A 201 -33.05 -28.63 -6.51
N GLU A 202 -33.55 -27.59 -7.18
CA GLU A 202 -34.48 -27.76 -8.29
C GLU A 202 -33.79 -28.38 -9.51
N LEU A 203 -32.52 -28.02 -9.78
CA LEU A 203 -31.75 -28.67 -10.85
C LEU A 203 -31.60 -30.16 -10.60
N LYS A 204 -31.26 -30.55 -9.36
CA LYS A 204 -31.15 -31.97 -8.98
C LYS A 204 -32.48 -32.71 -9.19
N SER A 205 -33.58 -32.11 -8.73
CA SER A 205 -34.94 -32.65 -8.93
C SER A 205 -35.30 -32.77 -10.42
N ALA A 206 -34.92 -31.79 -11.24
CA ALA A 206 -35.13 -31.81 -12.68
C ALA A 206 -34.30 -32.92 -13.37
N ILE A 207 -33.02 -33.11 -12.98
CA ILE A 207 -32.21 -34.21 -13.53
C ILE A 207 -32.89 -35.56 -13.24
N ASP A 208 -33.41 -35.75 -12.04
CA ASP A 208 -34.10 -36.97 -11.63
C ASP A 208 -35.46 -37.16 -12.32
N GLY A 209 -36.14 -36.06 -12.69
CA GLY A 209 -37.44 -36.10 -13.35
C GLY A 209 -37.38 -36.25 -14.87
N TYR A 210 -36.35 -35.68 -15.52
CA TYR A 210 -36.27 -35.60 -16.98
C TYR A 210 -35.47 -36.74 -17.61
N PHE A 211 -34.39 -37.23 -17.00
CA PHE A 211 -33.56 -38.31 -17.58
C PHE A 211 -34.11 -39.71 -17.28
N GLU A 212 -33.90 -40.65 -18.22
CA GLU A 212 -34.21 -42.06 -18.01
C GLU A 212 -33.54 -42.63 -16.75
N HIS A 213 -34.22 -43.53 -16.02
CA HIS A 213 -33.75 -44.07 -14.74
C HIS A 213 -32.32 -44.65 -14.79
N LYS A 214 -31.97 -45.34 -15.89
CA LYS A 214 -30.63 -45.90 -16.11
C LYS A 214 -29.52 -44.86 -16.35
N HIS A 215 -29.88 -43.62 -16.71
CA HIS A 215 -28.93 -42.56 -17.05
C HIS A 215 -28.88 -41.42 -16.03
N LYS A 216 -29.71 -41.46 -14.97
CA LYS A 216 -29.74 -40.43 -13.92
C LYS A 216 -28.37 -40.19 -13.29
N GLN A 217 -27.66 -41.25 -12.91
CA GLN A 217 -26.36 -41.14 -12.27
C GLN A 217 -25.31 -40.51 -13.20
N ALA A 218 -25.31 -40.90 -14.48
CA ALA A 218 -24.43 -40.30 -15.48
C ALA A 218 -24.75 -38.80 -15.66
N ALA A 219 -26.02 -38.44 -15.78
CA ALA A 219 -26.47 -37.05 -15.90
C ALA A 219 -26.11 -36.20 -14.66
N GLN A 220 -26.34 -36.72 -13.45
CA GLN A 220 -25.95 -36.06 -12.20
C GLN A 220 -24.43 -35.85 -12.08
N THR A 221 -23.62 -36.72 -12.68
CA THR A 221 -22.16 -36.61 -12.65
C THR A 221 -21.64 -35.64 -13.73
N CYS A 222 -22.27 -35.66 -14.91
CA CYS A 222 -21.90 -34.79 -16.04
C CYS A 222 -22.33 -33.34 -15.80
N ILE A 223 -23.54 -33.11 -15.28
CA ILE A 223 -24.11 -31.79 -15.04
C ILE A 223 -23.59 -31.27 -13.70
N LYS A 224 -22.80 -30.20 -13.73
CA LYS A 224 -22.26 -29.60 -12.50
C LYS A 224 -23.31 -28.72 -11.80
N PRO A 225 -23.18 -28.48 -10.49
CA PRO A 225 -24.04 -27.55 -9.78
C PRO A 225 -24.00 -26.14 -10.41
N PRO A 226 -25.09 -25.36 -10.32
CA PRO A 226 -25.06 -23.97 -10.79
C PRO A 226 -24.07 -23.15 -10.00
N ARG A 227 -23.31 -22.32 -10.72
CA ARG A 227 -22.39 -21.34 -10.17
C ARG A 227 -22.94 -19.94 -10.40
N PHE A 228 -22.73 -19.05 -9.43
CA PHE A 228 -23.23 -17.69 -9.44
C PHE A 228 -22.04 -16.74 -9.49
N VAL A 229 -21.68 -16.30 -10.68
CA VAL A 229 -20.52 -15.43 -10.92
C VAL A 229 -20.96 -13.98 -10.72
N GLU A 230 -20.33 -13.28 -9.78
CA GLU A 230 -20.66 -11.88 -9.45
C GLU A 230 -20.45 -10.95 -10.66
N VAL A 231 -21.35 -9.97 -10.82
CA VAL A 231 -21.22 -8.89 -11.81
C VAL A 231 -20.88 -7.61 -11.07
N LEU A 232 -19.86 -6.89 -11.50
CA LEU A 232 -19.51 -5.56 -11.00
C LEU A 232 -20.11 -4.47 -11.88
N ASN A 233 -20.40 -3.32 -11.28
CA ASN A 233 -20.74 -2.10 -12.01
C ASN A 233 -19.50 -1.56 -12.76
N LYS A 234 -19.69 -0.66 -13.72
CA LYS A 234 -18.60 -0.07 -14.53
C LYS A 234 -17.58 0.74 -13.73
N ASN A 235 -17.96 1.22 -12.55
CA ASN A 235 -17.11 1.95 -11.61
C ASN A 235 -16.40 1.02 -10.59
N MET A 236 -16.43 -0.30 -10.81
CA MET A 236 -15.85 -1.35 -9.94
C MET A 236 -16.55 -1.57 -8.60
N THR A 237 -17.76 -1.02 -8.38
CA THR A 237 -18.55 -1.33 -7.18
C THR A 237 -19.35 -2.63 -7.32
N SER A 238 -19.67 -3.26 -6.19
CA SER A 238 -20.48 -4.47 -6.10
C SER A 238 -21.90 -4.24 -6.67
N SER A 239 -22.45 -5.23 -7.38
CA SER A 239 -23.86 -5.26 -7.80
C SER A 239 -24.58 -6.46 -7.16
N ASP A 240 -25.90 -6.36 -7.02
CA ASP A 240 -26.79 -7.44 -6.61
C ASP A 240 -27.00 -8.52 -7.70
N LYS A 241 -26.39 -8.34 -8.87
CA LYS A 241 -26.53 -9.21 -10.04
C LYS A 241 -25.41 -10.26 -10.11
N CYS A 242 -25.76 -11.43 -10.64
CA CYS A 242 -24.83 -12.49 -10.98
C CYS A 242 -25.15 -13.13 -12.33
N VAL A 243 -24.17 -13.75 -12.98
CA VAL A 243 -24.37 -14.66 -14.11
C VAL A 243 -24.45 -16.08 -13.56
N ILE A 244 -25.50 -16.82 -13.91
CA ILE A 244 -25.62 -18.23 -13.50
C ILE A 244 -25.00 -19.09 -14.59
N GLU A 245 -23.99 -19.89 -14.25
CA GLU A 245 -23.36 -20.81 -15.18
C GLU A 245 -23.52 -22.26 -14.74
N VAL A 246 -23.83 -23.14 -15.68
CA VAL A 246 -23.85 -24.59 -15.47
C VAL A 246 -22.94 -25.26 -16.48
N ASP A 247 -21.89 -25.93 -15.98
CA ASP A 247 -20.99 -26.71 -16.79
C ASP A 247 -21.49 -28.14 -16.99
N VAL A 248 -21.22 -28.70 -18.17
CA VAL A 248 -21.54 -30.08 -18.52
C VAL A 248 -20.25 -30.76 -19.00
N VAL A 249 -19.85 -31.83 -18.31
CA VAL A 249 -18.64 -32.59 -18.60
C VAL A 249 -18.98 -34.05 -18.92
N PRO A 250 -19.12 -34.40 -20.21
CA PRO A 250 -19.38 -35.78 -20.60
C PRO A 250 -18.07 -36.56 -20.74
N GLU A 251 -17.45 -36.90 -19.61
CA GLU A 251 -16.20 -37.69 -19.61
C GLU A 251 -16.40 -39.06 -20.24
N THR A 252 -15.38 -39.57 -20.93
CA THR A 252 -15.42 -40.88 -21.59
C THR A 252 -15.82 -42.00 -20.62
N THR A 253 -15.31 -41.94 -19.39
CA THR A 253 -15.55 -42.91 -18.31
C THR A 253 -16.97 -42.87 -17.74
N ILE A 254 -17.68 -41.75 -17.87
CA ILE A 254 -19.04 -41.57 -17.37
C ILE A 254 -20.05 -41.88 -18.47
N CYS A 255 -19.77 -41.41 -19.69
CA CYS A 255 -20.73 -41.48 -20.77
C CYS A 255 -20.74 -42.81 -21.52
N GLU A 256 -19.59 -43.46 -21.64
CA GLU A 256 -19.43 -44.72 -22.39
C GLU A 256 -20.09 -44.62 -23.79
N GLU A 257 -20.73 -45.68 -24.28
CA GLU A 257 -21.48 -45.68 -25.55
C GLU A 257 -22.97 -45.30 -25.38
N ASN A 258 -23.36 -44.74 -24.23
CA ASN A 258 -24.77 -44.48 -23.92
C ASN A 258 -25.39 -43.32 -24.73
N SER A 259 -26.68 -43.43 -25.06
CA SER A 259 -27.50 -42.37 -25.64
C SER A 259 -28.47 -41.80 -24.61
N TYR A 260 -28.55 -40.47 -24.48
CA TYR A 260 -29.32 -39.79 -23.44
C TYR A 260 -30.62 -39.19 -23.98
N HIS A 261 -31.75 -39.70 -23.49
CA HIS A 261 -33.08 -39.18 -23.77
C HIS A 261 -33.68 -38.47 -22.56
N THR A 262 -34.53 -37.47 -22.82
CA THR A 262 -35.23 -36.71 -21.78
C THR A 262 -36.75 -36.70 -22.02
N TYR A 263 -37.54 -36.53 -20.96
CA TYR A 263 -39.01 -36.46 -21.02
C TYR A 263 -39.54 -35.08 -20.64
N THR A 264 -40.52 -34.56 -21.39
CA THR A 264 -41.23 -33.33 -20.99
C THR A 264 -42.26 -33.62 -19.88
N ILE A 265 -42.20 -32.86 -18.78
CA ILE A 265 -43.16 -32.96 -17.66
C ILE A 265 -44.34 -31.99 -17.90
N LYS A 266 -45.57 -32.47 -18.15
CA LYS A 266 -46.79 -31.62 -18.14
C LYS A 266 -47.49 -31.66 -16.77
N LYS A 267 -47.79 -30.48 -16.19
CA LYS A 267 -48.51 -30.35 -14.90
C LYS A 267 -49.97 -30.78 -15.03
N GLY A 268 -50.44 -31.59 -14.08
CA GLY A 268 -51.86 -31.66 -13.75
C GLY A 268 -52.33 -30.37 -13.08
N LYS A 269 -53.31 -29.69 -13.66
CA LYS A 269 -54.20 -28.75 -12.96
C LYS A 269 -55.63 -29.31 -13.01
N LYS A 270 -56.19 -29.62 -11.83
CA LYS A 270 -57.63 -29.88 -11.67
C LYS A 270 -58.43 -28.61 -11.97
N LYS A 271 -59.38 -28.70 -12.89
CA LYS A 271 -60.81 -28.33 -12.70
C LYS A 271 -61.60 -28.62 -13.99
N GLY A 272 -62.69 -29.37 -13.85
CA GLY A 272 -63.72 -29.54 -14.88
C GLY A 272 -63.86 -30.98 -15.37
N LYS A 273 -65.06 -31.55 -15.21
CA LYS A 273 -65.41 -32.89 -15.70
C LYS A 273 -65.44 -32.91 -17.23
N SER A 274 -64.36 -33.35 -17.84
CA SER A 274 -64.36 -33.98 -19.17
C SER A 274 -63.17 -34.92 -19.23
N LYS A 275 -63.40 -36.17 -19.67
CA LYS A 275 -62.34 -37.17 -19.87
C LYS A 275 -61.40 -36.63 -20.97
N GLU A 276 -60.27 -36.06 -20.57
CA GLU A 276 -59.12 -35.89 -21.45
C GLU A 276 -58.25 -37.14 -21.31
N THR A 277 -58.01 -37.82 -22.41
CA THR A 277 -56.99 -38.86 -22.55
C THR A 277 -55.63 -38.31 -22.14
N GLU A 278 -54.98 -38.96 -21.17
CA GLU A 278 -53.57 -38.74 -20.83
C GLU A 278 -52.74 -38.89 -22.12
N SER A 279 -52.21 -37.79 -22.66
CA SER A 279 -51.20 -37.84 -23.71
C SER A 279 -49.88 -38.28 -23.08
N GLU A 280 -49.28 -39.37 -23.56
CA GLU A 280 -47.98 -39.88 -23.10
C GLU A 280 -46.90 -38.78 -23.08
N PRO A 281 -45.97 -38.80 -22.10
CA PRO A 281 -44.84 -37.87 -22.08
C PRO A 281 -43.99 -38.02 -23.34
N SER A 282 -43.84 -36.93 -24.11
CA SER A 282 -43.03 -36.94 -25.32
C SER A 282 -41.55 -37.12 -25.00
N LYS A 283 -40.95 -38.14 -25.61
CA LYS A 283 -39.51 -38.47 -25.52
C LYS A 283 -38.73 -37.55 -26.48
N CYS A 284 -37.70 -36.88 -25.97
CA CYS A 284 -36.85 -35.95 -26.71
C CYS A 284 -35.40 -36.49 -26.78
N PHE A 285 -34.69 -36.20 -27.87
CA PHE A 285 -33.26 -36.52 -28.04
C PHE A 285 -32.50 -35.30 -28.56
N PHE A 286 -31.82 -34.62 -27.65
CA PHE A 286 -31.11 -33.39 -27.97
C PHE A 286 -29.68 -33.67 -28.43
N ILE A 287 -29.25 -32.96 -29.47
CA ILE A 287 -27.84 -32.88 -29.91
C ILE A 287 -27.42 -31.42 -30.00
N HIS A 288 -26.12 -31.17 -29.89
CA HIS A 288 -25.57 -29.82 -30.01
C HIS A 288 -25.12 -29.60 -31.46
N ASP A 289 -25.85 -28.75 -32.18
CA ASP A 289 -25.69 -28.55 -33.62
C ASP A 289 -25.61 -27.03 -33.91
N GLY A 290 -24.42 -26.56 -34.29
CA GLY A 290 -24.12 -25.12 -34.33
C GLY A 290 -24.18 -24.48 -32.93
N GLY A 291 -24.75 -23.28 -32.81
CA GLY A 291 -24.86 -22.55 -31.55
C GLY A 291 -26.05 -22.91 -30.65
N SER A 292 -26.83 -23.96 -30.97
CA SER A 292 -28.07 -24.26 -30.25
C SER A 292 -28.34 -25.76 -30.10
N SER A 293 -29.00 -26.15 -29.00
CA SER A 293 -29.43 -27.54 -28.82
C SER A 293 -30.74 -27.86 -29.57
N ARG A 294 -30.71 -28.82 -30.50
CA ARG A 294 -31.83 -29.26 -31.35
C ARG A 294 -32.35 -30.64 -30.95
N ASP A 295 -33.68 -30.82 -30.94
CA ASP A 295 -34.32 -32.13 -30.74
C ASP A 295 -34.46 -32.89 -32.07
N LEU A 296 -33.81 -34.04 -32.20
CA LEU A 296 -33.92 -34.90 -33.38
C LEU A 296 -35.25 -35.67 -33.46
N LEU A 297 -36.02 -35.74 -32.37
CA LEU A 297 -37.32 -36.44 -32.33
C LEU A 297 -38.52 -35.51 -32.58
N ALA A 298 -38.30 -34.19 -32.66
CA ALA A 298 -39.36 -33.19 -32.88
C ALA A 298 -39.86 -33.11 -34.34
N GLN A 299 -39.09 -33.62 -35.32
CA GLN A 299 -39.49 -33.73 -36.73
C GLN A 299 -39.68 -35.20 -37.13
N PRO A 300 -40.52 -35.52 -38.14
CA PRO A 300 -40.76 -36.91 -38.56
C PRO A 300 -39.60 -37.52 -39.39
N ASN A 301 -38.35 -37.17 -39.11
CA ASN A 301 -37.18 -37.55 -39.91
C ASN A 301 -36.31 -38.59 -39.16
N LYS A 302 -36.85 -39.81 -38.98
CA LYS A 302 -36.20 -40.91 -38.23
C LYS A 302 -34.79 -41.28 -38.72
N GLN A 303 -34.48 -41.01 -39.99
CA GLN A 303 -33.21 -41.35 -40.61
C GLN A 303 -32.00 -40.61 -40.01
N GLU A 304 -32.17 -39.34 -39.62
CA GLU A 304 -31.09 -38.53 -39.05
C GLU A 304 -30.71 -39.00 -37.63
N TYR A 305 -31.72 -39.41 -36.85
CA TYR A 305 -31.54 -39.99 -35.53
C TYR A 305 -30.77 -41.32 -35.58
N GLU A 306 -31.12 -42.22 -36.51
CA GLU A 306 -30.44 -43.51 -36.70
C GLU A 306 -28.97 -43.31 -37.12
N GLN A 307 -28.69 -42.40 -38.05
CA GLN A 307 -27.32 -42.04 -38.45
C GLN A 307 -26.49 -41.47 -37.30
N PHE A 308 -27.11 -40.66 -36.43
CA PHE A 308 -26.41 -40.12 -35.27
C PHE A 308 -25.98 -41.23 -34.30
N LEU A 309 -26.86 -42.20 -34.03
CA LEU A 309 -26.56 -43.33 -33.16
C LEU A 309 -25.41 -44.19 -33.69
N GLU A 310 -25.35 -44.42 -35.01
CA GLU A 310 -24.24 -45.15 -35.64
C GLU A 310 -22.88 -44.45 -35.45
N SER A 311 -22.86 -43.12 -35.31
CA SER A 311 -21.63 -42.32 -35.12
C SER A 311 -21.11 -42.25 -33.67
N MET A 312 -21.83 -42.82 -32.69
CA MET A 312 -21.54 -42.65 -31.26
C MET A 312 -20.18 -43.21 -30.83
N ALA A 313 -19.82 -44.41 -31.31
CA ALA A 313 -18.55 -45.06 -30.98
C ALA A 313 -17.34 -44.23 -31.46
N GLN A 314 -17.44 -43.62 -32.64
CA GLN A 314 -16.40 -42.76 -33.18
C GLN A 314 -16.20 -41.50 -32.33
N ARG A 315 -17.29 -40.87 -31.86
CA ARG A 315 -17.23 -39.67 -31.01
C ARG A 315 -16.62 -39.96 -29.65
N LEU A 316 -16.94 -41.12 -29.06
CA LEU A 316 -16.34 -41.57 -27.81
C LEU A 316 -14.81 -41.72 -27.93
N GLU A 317 -14.33 -42.32 -29.01
CA GLU A 317 -12.90 -42.49 -29.26
C GLU A 317 -12.17 -41.15 -29.47
N LEU A 318 -12.81 -40.20 -30.17
CA LEU A 318 -12.26 -38.84 -30.33
C LEU A 318 -12.17 -38.11 -28.99
N ARG A 319 -13.19 -38.24 -28.14
CA ARG A 319 -13.21 -37.63 -26.80
C ARG A 319 -12.10 -38.20 -25.92
N LYS A 320 -11.93 -39.53 -25.92
CA LYS A 320 -10.89 -40.21 -25.15
C LYS A 320 -9.47 -39.73 -25.52
N LYS A 321 -9.18 -39.63 -26.82
CA LYS A 321 -7.88 -39.10 -27.30
C LYS A 321 -7.65 -37.65 -26.87
N ALA A 322 -8.69 -36.84 -26.82
CA ALA A 322 -8.59 -35.45 -26.42
C ALA A 322 -8.32 -35.32 -24.90
N GLU A 323 -8.95 -36.16 -24.07
CA GLU A 323 -8.70 -36.21 -22.61
C GLU A 323 -7.26 -36.62 -22.28
N GLU A 324 -6.72 -37.67 -22.93
CA GLU A 324 -5.36 -38.16 -22.71
C GLU A 324 -4.29 -37.10 -23.03
N LYS A 325 -4.51 -36.28 -24.06
CA LYS A 325 -3.61 -35.17 -24.44
C LYS A 325 -3.55 -34.05 -23.38
N HIS A 326 -4.62 -33.85 -22.62
CA HIS A 326 -4.79 -32.72 -21.71
C HIS A 326 -4.18 -32.93 -20.29
N LEU A 327 -3.86 -34.17 -19.90
CA LEU A 327 -3.44 -34.53 -18.53
C LEU A 327 -1.95 -34.33 -18.18
N SER A 328 -1.08 -33.96 -19.13
CA SER A 328 0.37 -34.21 -19.03
C SER A 328 1.29 -33.06 -18.52
N VAL A 329 0.79 -32.01 -17.87
CA VAL A 329 1.63 -30.85 -17.50
C VAL A 329 1.84 -30.73 -15.98
N ILE A 330 2.98 -31.22 -15.49
CA ILE A 330 3.51 -30.87 -14.16
C ILE A 330 4.18 -29.49 -14.27
N LYS A 331 3.67 -28.48 -13.55
CA LYS A 331 4.27 -27.14 -13.49
C LYS A 331 5.54 -27.17 -12.61
N ASN A 332 6.71 -26.98 -13.22
CA ASN A 332 7.95 -26.62 -12.53
C ASN A 332 8.16 -25.09 -12.68
N SER A 333 7.89 -24.30 -11.64
CA SER A 333 8.09 -22.84 -11.67
C SER A 333 9.26 -22.39 -10.79
N THR A 334 10.09 -21.46 -11.30
CA THR A 334 11.17 -20.81 -10.53
C THR A 334 10.73 -19.50 -9.86
N GLN A 335 9.46 -19.10 -10.03
CA GLN A 335 8.99 -17.77 -9.63
C GLN A 335 9.05 -17.50 -8.12
N GLY A 336 9.00 -18.54 -7.27
CA GLY A 336 9.21 -18.38 -5.82
C GLY A 336 10.58 -17.77 -5.49
N SER A 337 11.65 -18.31 -6.07
CA SER A 337 13.00 -17.76 -5.89
C SER A 337 13.15 -16.34 -6.46
N ARG A 338 12.48 -16.06 -7.59
CA ARG A 338 12.46 -14.74 -8.22
C ARG A 338 11.74 -13.71 -7.34
N LEU A 339 10.60 -14.07 -6.77
CA LEU A 339 9.86 -13.24 -5.82
C LEU A 339 10.74 -12.89 -4.61
N SER A 340 11.38 -13.89 -4.00
CA SER A 340 12.30 -13.67 -2.87
C SER A 340 13.42 -12.69 -3.24
N HIS A 341 14.06 -12.88 -4.39
CA HIS A 341 15.13 -11.99 -4.84
C HIS A 341 14.64 -10.55 -5.10
N MET A 342 13.46 -10.38 -5.70
CA MET A 342 12.92 -9.05 -6.00
C MET A 342 12.49 -8.28 -4.75
N ILE A 343 11.79 -8.95 -3.82
CA ILE A 343 11.24 -8.30 -2.63
C ILE A 343 12.34 -7.94 -1.60
N THR A 344 13.43 -8.71 -1.55
CA THR A 344 14.57 -8.43 -0.65
C THR A 344 15.64 -7.54 -1.28
N GLY A 345 15.49 -7.14 -2.55
CA GLY A 345 16.54 -6.42 -3.28
C GLY A 345 17.83 -7.25 -3.48
N GLY A 346 17.68 -8.58 -3.56
CA GLY A 346 18.76 -9.55 -3.78
C GLY A 346 19.45 -10.05 -2.51
N SER A 347 18.95 -9.71 -1.32
CA SER A 347 19.47 -10.28 -0.06
C SER A 347 18.76 -11.60 0.30
N LEU A 348 19.28 -12.30 1.31
CA LEU A 348 18.78 -13.61 1.72
C LEU A 348 17.50 -13.55 2.57
N SER A 349 17.19 -12.40 3.17
CA SER A 349 16.06 -12.23 4.09
C SER A 349 15.53 -10.80 4.07
N LEU A 350 14.27 -10.61 4.52
CA LEU A 350 13.66 -9.28 4.61
C LEU A 350 14.31 -8.41 5.70
N ASP A 351 14.86 -9.02 6.76
CA ASP A 351 15.62 -8.30 7.80
C ASP A 351 16.86 -7.60 7.24
N LYS A 352 17.44 -8.13 6.15
CA LYS A 352 18.63 -7.62 5.45
C LYS A 352 18.27 -7.06 4.08
N SER A 353 17.02 -6.69 3.85
CA SER A 353 16.57 -6.23 2.54
C SER A 353 17.36 -4.99 2.12
N ASN A 354 17.74 -4.92 0.83
CA ASN A 354 18.21 -3.67 0.23
C ASN A 354 17.05 -2.72 -0.10
N VAL A 355 15.81 -3.21 -0.02
CA VAL A 355 14.58 -2.43 -0.11
C VAL A 355 14.18 -2.00 1.30
N GLU A 356 14.18 -0.69 1.54
CA GLU A 356 13.87 -0.06 2.83
C GLU A 356 12.38 0.28 2.98
N GLN A 357 11.65 0.50 1.87
CA GLN A 357 10.25 0.93 1.87
C GLN A 357 9.45 0.25 0.73
N TYR A 358 8.13 0.11 0.91
CA TYR A 358 7.24 -0.53 -0.06
C TYR A 358 6.04 0.36 -0.35
N VAL A 359 5.67 0.49 -1.62
CA VAL A 359 4.45 1.17 -2.09
C VAL A 359 3.59 0.14 -2.80
N ILE A 360 2.35 -0.05 -2.37
CA ILE A 360 1.44 -1.04 -2.94
C ILE A 360 0.44 -0.34 -3.84
N ILE A 361 0.20 -0.87 -5.03
CA ILE A 361 -0.89 -0.47 -5.92
C ILE A 361 -1.80 -1.67 -6.03
N THR A 362 -3.09 -1.49 -5.73
CA THR A 362 -4.07 -2.58 -5.74
C THR A 362 -5.39 -2.15 -6.35
N ASN A 363 -6.17 -3.13 -6.81
CA ASN A 363 -7.54 -2.93 -7.27
C ASN A 363 -8.52 -3.83 -6.48
N LYS A 364 -9.78 -3.88 -6.95
CA LYS A 364 -10.89 -4.59 -6.31
C LYS A 364 -10.47 -5.98 -5.80
N SER A 365 -10.59 -6.17 -4.51
CA SER A 365 -10.26 -7.43 -3.84
C SER A 365 -11.47 -8.37 -3.78
N HIS A 366 -11.22 -9.67 -3.63
CA HIS A 366 -12.24 -10.66 -3.32
C HIS A 366 -12.04 -11.17 -1.87
N PRO A 367 -13.11 -11.41 -1.08
CA PRO A 367 -12.98 -11.83 0.32
C PRO A 367 -12.04 -13.02 0.56
N ILE A 368 -12.10 -14.04 -0.32
CA ILE A 368 -11.23 -15.24 -0.25
C ILE A 368 -9.74 -14.91 -0.43
N GLN A 369 -9.40 -13.82 -1.13
CA GLN A 369 -8.00 -13.42 -1.29
C GLN A 369 -7.42 -12.81 -0.01
N LEU A 370 -8.25 -12.16 0.82
CA LEU A 370 -7.81 -11.40 1.99
C LEU A 370 -7.05 -12.28 3.00
N ASP A 371 -7.45 -13.55 3.15
CA ASP A 371 -6.78 -14.53 4.01
C ASP A 371 -5.32 -14.79 3.60
N TYR A 372 -4.98 -14.54 2.33
CA TYR A 372 -3.66 -14.72 1.76
C TYR A 372 -2.89 -13.40 1.59
N LEU A 373 -3.34 -12.30 2.18
CA LEU A 373 -2.67 -10.99 2.09
C LEU A 373 -2.04 -10.53 3.41
N LYS A 374 -1.93 -11.44 4.38
CA LYS A 374 -1.28 -11.19 5.68
C LYS A 374 0.15 -10.65 5.54
N PHE A 375 0.88 -11.06 4.51
CA PHE A 375 2.24 -10.55 4.26
C PHE A 375 2.29 -9.03 4.13
N LEU A 376 1.21 -8.35 3.68
CA LEU A 376 1.16 -6.89 3.60
C LEU A 376 1.25 -6.25 4.99
N VAL A 377 0.59 -6.85 5.98
CA VAL A 377 0.66 -6.39 7.38
C VAL A 377 2.11 -6.45 7.85
N ASP A 378 2.82 -7.54 7.58
CA ASP A 378 4.21 -7.72 8.00
C ASP A 378 5.22 -6.88 7.22
N LEU A 379 4.95 -6.67 5.93
CA LEU A 379 5.74 -5.80 5.05
C LEU A 379 5.65 -4.32 5.48
N ASN A 380 4.53 -3.94 6.10
CA ASN A 380 4.26 -2.60 6.63
C ASN A 380 4.52 -1.49 5.58
N PRO A 381 3.75 -1.47 4.48
CA PRO A 381 3.98 -0.55 3.38
C PRO A 381 3.84 0.91 3.82
N THR A 382 4.65 1.77 3.21
CA THR A 382 4.63 3.22 3.45
C THR A 382 3.35 3.85 2.91
N ALA A 383 2.91 3.38 1.74
CA ALA A 383 1.70 3.84 1.09
C ALA A 383 1.00 2.69 0.33
N VAL A 384 -0.32 2.73 0.30
CA VAL A 384 -1.18 1.88 -0.51
C VAL A 384 -2.04 2.78 -1.39
N LEU A 385 -1.90 2.66 -2.71
CA LEU A 385 -2.76 3.30 -3.70
C LEU A 385 -3.85 2.31 -4.08
N ASP A 386 -5.02 2.50 -3.49
CA ASP A 386 -6.15 1.59 -3.60
C ASP A 386 -7.18 2.12 -4.59
N PHE A 387 -7.43 1.35 -5.64
CA PHE A 387 -8.40 1.66 -6.68
C PHE A 387 -9.78 1.05 -6.42
N ASP A 388 -9.96 0.33 -5.31
CA ASP A 388 -11.25 -0.18 -4.87
C ASP A 388 -12.00 0.87 -4.02
N PRO A 389 -13.07 1.50 -4.53
CA PRO A 389 -13.82 2.50 -3.77
C PRO A 389 -14.61 1.92 -2.59
N GLU A 390 -14.71 0.60 -2.47
CA GLU A 390 -15.43 -0.08 -1.39
C GLU A 390 -14.49 -0.80 -0.40
N SER A 391 -13.18 -0.59 -0.55
CA SER A 391 -12.15 -1.26 0.26
C SER A 391 -12.34 -1.07 1.77
N ALA A 392 -12.83 0.11 2.19
CA ALA A 392 -13.12 0.41 3.59
C ALA A 392 -14.39 -0.27 4.15
N LYS A 393 -15.30 -0.72 3.28
CA LYS A 393 -16.54 -1.40 3.69
C LYS A 393 -16.39 -2.91 3.71
N GLU A 394 -15.79 -3.48 2.67
CA GLU A 394 -15.73 -4.92 2.42
C GLU A 394 -14.51 -5.36 1.59
N GLY A 395 -13.36 -4.71 1.75
CA GLY A 395 -12.15 -5.03 1.00
C GLY A 395 -10.85 -4.97 1.80
N LEU A 396 -9.75 -4.65 1.11
CA LEU A 396 -8.41 -4.78 1.64
C LEU A 396 -8.10 -3.79 2.76
N GLU A 397 -8.62 -2.56 2.67
CA GLU A 397 -8.44 -1.51 3.69
C GLU A 397 -9.06 -1.94 5.01
N GLN A 398 -10.31 -2.40 4.98
CA GLN A 398 -11.01 -2.89 6.17
C GLN A 398 -10.25 -4.07 6.81
N TYR A 399 -9.80 -5.04 6.01
CA TYR A 399 -9.01 -6.19 6.48
C TYR A 399 -7.68 -5.75 7.11
N PHE A 400 -7.01 -4.77 6.50
CA PHE A 400 -5.73 -4.28 6.97
C PHE A 400 -5.88 -3.43 8.24
N ASP A 401 -6.88 -2.54 8.31
CA ASP A 401 -7.12 -1.69 9.49
C ASP A 401 -7.39 -2.53 10.72
N GLN A 402 -8.06 -3.68 10.61
CA GLN A 402 -8.26 -4.60 11.74
C GLN A 402 -6.95 -5.08 12.37
N GLN A 403 -5.83 -5.09 11.63
CA GLN A 403 -4.55 -5.65 12.07
C GLN A 403 -3.44 -4.61 12.24
N SER A 404 -3.56 -3.43 11.62
CA SER A 404 -2.55 -2.38 11.64
C SER A 404 -3.21 -1.02 11.45
N PRO A 405 -2.73 0.05 12.12
CA PRO A 405 -3.31 1.38 11.96
C PRO A 405 -3.14 1.88 10.52
N VAL A 406 -4.23 2.39 9.95
CA VAL A 406 -4.28 3.00 8.63
C VAL A 406 -4.49 4.50 8.74
N ASN A 407 -3.82 5.28 7.90
CA ASN A 407 -4.08 6.70 7.75
C ASN A 407 -4.69 6.97 6.36
N VAL A 408 -6.01 7.14 6.31
CA VAL A 408 -6.76 7.30 5.06
C VAL A 408 -6.59 8.70 4.49
N HIS A 409 -6.37 8.80 3.18
CA HIS A 409 -6.10 10.04 2.47
C HIS A 409 -6.82 10.12 1.12
N SER A 410 -7.25 11.32 0.77
CA SER A 410 -7.59 11.68 -0.62
C SER A 410 -6.33 12.09 -1.39
N PRO A 411 -6.22 11.74 -2.69
CA PRO A 411 -5.08 12.10 -3.53
C PRO A 411 -4.76 13.62 -3.52
N ALA A 412 -5.77 14.47 -3.39
CA ALA A 412 -5.63 15.93 -3.36
C ALA A 412 -4.70 16.45 -2.24
N ARG A 413 -4.52 15.68 -1.15
CA ARG A 413 -3.65 16.06 -0.02
C ARG A 413 -2.16 15.98 -0.34
N TYR A 414 -1.78 15.35 -1.45
CA TYR A 414 -0.38 15.19 -1.87
C TYR A 414 0.12 16.34 -2.75
N LYS A 415 -0.76 17.28 -3.12
CA LYS A 415 -0.38 18.46 -3.89
C LYS A 415 0.60 19.33 -3.11
N ILE A 416 1.74 19.64 -3.72
CA ILE A 416 2.80 20.42 -3.07
C ILE A 416 2.37 21.89 -2.96
N THR A 417 1.96 22.30 -1.76
CA THR A 417 1.56 23.68 -1.43
C THR A 417 2.52 24.37 -0.46
N GLU A 418 3.37 23.60 0.22
CA GLU A 418 4.33 24.04 1.23
C GLU A 418 5.60 23.16 1.19
N GLY A 419 6.46 23.23 2.21
CA GLY A 419 7.64 22.39 2.32
C GLY A 419 7.32 20.89 2.26
N VAL A 420 8.04 20.14 1.43
CA VAL A 420 7.75 18.71 1.17
C VAL A 420 7.81 17.86 2.44
N GLU A 421 8.82 18.07 3.29
CA GLU A 421 8.93 17.37 4.58
C GLU A 421 7.81 17.77 5.56
N ASP A 422 7.23 18.98 5.43
CA ASP A 422 6.09 19.41 6.24
C ASP A 422 4.81 18.69 5.81
N ILE A 423 4.57 18.56 4.49
CA ILE A 423 3.46 17.77 3.94
C ILE A 423 3.60 16.31 4.39
N ALA A 424 4.80 15.72 4.25
CA ALA A 424 5.06 14.34 4.66
C ALA A 424 4.77 14.12 6.16
N ASN A 425 5.17 15.07 7.01
CA ASN A 425 4.87 15.03 8.45
C ASN A 425 3.37 15.16 8.73
N LYS A 426 2.65 16.07 8.05
CA LYS A 426 1.18 16.22 8.17
C LYS A 426 0.41 14.97 7.72
N LEU A 427 0.93 14.28 6.70
CA LEU A 427 0.42 12.99 6.23
C LEU A 427 0.82 11.83 7.16
N LYS A 428 1.68 12.07 8.16
CA LYS A 428 2.31 11.04 8.99
C LYS A 428 2.95 9.93 8.15
N LEU A 429 3.49 10.31 6.99
CA LEU A 429 4.15 9.40 6.06
C LEU A 429 5.34 8.76 6.78
N THR A 430 5.60 7.46 6.54
CA THR A 430 6.63 6.64 7.22
C THR A 430 6.38 6.34 8.71
N GLN A 431 5.42 7.00 9.35
CA GLN A 431 4.98 6.66 10.73
C GLN A 431 3.83 5.66 10.71
N ASN A 432 2.83 5.90 9.85
CA ASN A 432 1.70 5.00 9.61
C ASN A 432 1.63 4.63 8.12
N THR A 433 0.90 3.56 7.78
CA THR A 433 0.59 3.24 6.38
C THR A 433 -0.41 4.27 5.85
N SER A 434 0.02 5.06 4.86
CA SER A 434 -0.85 5.99 4.15
C SER A 434 -1.70 5.26 3.13
N TRP A 435 -3.02 5.27 3.31
CA TRP A 435 -3.96 4.60 2.40
C TRP A 435 -4.67 5.61 1.54
N VAL A 436 -4.40 5.58 0.24
CA VAL A 436 -4.86 6.57 -0.72
C VAL A 436 -5.93 5.96 -1.60
N PHE A 437 -7.18 6.40 -1.43
CA PHE A 437 -8.30 5.99 -2.27
C PHE A 437 -8.24 6.70 -3.62
N CYS A 438 -7.76 6.00 -4.64
CA CYS A 438 -7.47 6.56 -5.96
C CYS A 438 -8.70 6.66 -6.87
N ASN A 439 -9.79 5.97 -6.55
CA ASN A 439 -11.07 6.07 -7.27
C ASN A 439 -12.22 6.57 -6.38
N GLY A 440 -11.96 7.42 -5.39
CA GLY A 440 -13.00 7.88 -4.45
C GLY A 440 -13.43 6.80 -3.45
N GLY A 441 -14.60 6.99 -2.81
CA GLY A 441 -15.07 6.12 -1.71
C GLY A 441 -14.84 6.68 -0.31
N ILE A 442 -14.21 7.86 -0.22
CA ILE A 442 -13.97 8.61 1.02
C ILE A 442 -14.45 10.05 0.88
N GLU A 443 -14.73 10.72 1.99
CA GLU A 443 -15.06 12.17 2.03
C GLU A 443 -16.24 12.59 1.11
N HIS A 444 -17.21 11.70 0.87
CA HIS A 444 -18.34 11.88 -0.06
C HIS A 444 -17.96 11.99 -1.55
N GLU A 445 -16.73 11.63 -1.93
CA GLU A 445 -16.30 11.60 -3.32
C GLU A 445 -16.81 10.33 -4.01
N SER A 446 -17.63 10.50 -5.05
CA SER A 446 -18.14 9.39 -5.85
C SER A 446 -17.03 8.73 -6.69
N PRO A 447 -17.09 7.41 -6.89
CA PRO A 447 -16.22 6.73 -7.83
C PRO A 447 -16.53 7.11 -9.27
N SER A 448 -15.48 7.19 -10.10
CA SER A 448 -15.60 7.44 -11.53
C SER A 448 -15.64 6.11 -12.28
N ASP A 449 -16.36 6.11 -13.41
CA ASP A 449 -16.25 5.04 -14.40
C ASP A 449 -14.84 5.02 -14.99
N ILE A 450 -14.39 3.85 -15.47
CA ILE A 450 -13.05 3.64 -16.04
C ILE A 450 -12.71 4.68 -17.11
N ASP A 451 -13.64 4.98 -18.01
CA ASP A 451 -13.42 5.88 -19.13
C ASP A 451 -13.34 7.37 -18.72
N GLN A 452 -13.89 7.74 -17.56
CA GLN A 452 -13.89 9.12 -17.04
C GLN A 452 -12.80 9.36 -15.99
N TRP A 453 -12.32 8.31 -15.33
CA TRP A 453 -11.36 8.38 -14.22
C TRP A 453 -10.13 9.23 -14.54
N LEU A 454 -9.58 9.11 -15.76
CA LEU A 454 -8.40 9.87 -16.16
C LEU A 454 -8.63 11.39 -16.12
N MET A 455 -9.83 11.84 -16.48
CA MET A 455 -10.21 13.25 -16.48
C MET A 455 -10.53 13.75 -15.06
N ASP A 456 -11.23 12.93 -14.28
CA ASP A 456 -11.72 13.32 -12.95
C ASP A 456 -10.63 13.28 -11.88
N LYS A 457 -9.82 12.21 -11.88
CA LYS A 457 -8.94 11.83 -10.76
C LYS A 457 -7.47 11.64 -11.16
N GLY A 458 -7.20 11.44 -12.45
CA GLY A 458 -5.86 11.12 -12.95
C GLY A 458 -4.77 12.15 -12.57
N ALA A 459 -5.09 13.45 -12.58
CA ALA A 459 -4.14 14.50 -12.18
C ALA A 459 -3.74 14.39 -10.70
N SER A 460 -4.72 14.22 -9.81
CA SER A 460 -4.47 14.12 -8.37
C SER A 460 -3.68 12.84 -8.02
N VAL A 461 -3.91 11.73 -8.71
CA VAL A 461 -3.12 10.51 -8.51
C VAL A 461 -1.70 10.66 -9.05
N ARG A 462 -1.49 11.38 -10.15
CA ARG A 462 -0.13 11.74 -10.59
C ARG A 462 0.61 12.59 -9.55
N ASP A 463 -0.07 13.51 -8.86
CA ASP A 463 0.53 14.28 -7.76
C ASP A 463 1.01 13.37 -6.62
N VAL A 464 0.22 12.34 -6.25
CA VAL A 464 0.63 11.31 -5.25
C VAL A 464 1.90 10.59 -5.69
N ILE A 465 1.92 10.08 -6.93
CA ILE A 465 3.06 9.32 -7.47
C ILE A 465 4.31 10.20 -7.52
N SER A 466 4.17 11.42 -8.04
CA SER A 466 5.24 12.41 -8.13
C SER A 466 5.79 12.73 -6.75
N PHE A 467 4.92 12.93 -5.74
CA PHE A 467 5.31 13.22 -4.37
C PHE A 467 6.09 12.06 -3.75
N LEU A 468 5.60 10.82 -3.86
CA LEU A 468 6.26 9.64 -3.31
C LEU A 468 7.62 9.38 -3.96
N CYS A 469 7.77 9.62 -5.27
CA CYS A 469 9.02 9.37 -5.98
C CYS A 469 10.12 10.43 -5.74
N ARG A 470 9.84 11.49 -4.97
CA ARG A 470 10.86 12.50 -4.67
C ARG A 470 11.93 11.96 -3.71
N LYS A 471 13.18 12.35 -3.97
CA LYS A 471 14.36 12.02 -3.14
C LYS A 471 14.30 12.56 -1.69
N ASP A 472 13.47 13.56 -1.42
CA ASP A 472 13.22 14.11 -0.08
C ASP A 472 12.08 13.41 0.67
N VAL A 473 11.38 12.47 0.02
CA VAL A 473 10.27 11.70 0.59
C VAL A 473 10.68 10.23 0.77
N LEU A 474 10.88 9.48 -0.32
CA LEU A 474 11.32 8.09 -0.29
C LEU A 474 12.81 7.95 -0.67
N PRO A 475 13.52 6.97 -0.09
CA PRO A 475 14.94 6.80 -0.33
C PRO A 475 15.20 6.35 -1.77
N ASN A 476 15.96 7.15 -2.52
CA ASN A 476 16.21 6.93 -3.94
C ASN A 476 16.72 5.50 -4.23
N LYS A 477 16.06 4.78 -5.14
CA LYS A 477 16.36 3.39 -5.54
C LYS A 477 16.31 2.33 -4.41
N ARG A 478 15.84 2.68 -3.21
CA ARG A 478 15.72 1.76 -2.06
C ARG A 478 14.28 1.52 -1.64
N PHE A 479 13.32 1.79 -2.52
CA PHE A 479 11.93 1.41 -2.33
C PHE A 479 11.42 0.60 -3.52
N LEU A 480 10.47 -0.30 -3.26
CA LEU A 480 9.85 -1.16 -4.26
C LEU A 480 8.37 -0.82 -4.42
N VAL A 481 7.95 -0.65 -5.67
CA VAL A 481 6.57 -0.43 -6.08
C VAL A 481 5.97 -1.77 -6.48
N ILE A 482 4.96 -2.23 -5.74
CA ILE A 482 4.31 -3.54 -5.96
C ILE A 482 2.91 -3.31 -6.51
N PHE A 483 2.70 -3.67 -7.78
CA PHE A 483 1.37 -3.80 -8.38
C PHE A 483 0.78 -5.15 -8.00
N LEU A 484 -0.06 -5.16 -6.98
CA LEU A 484 -0.82 -6.32 -6.54
C LEU A 484 -2.16 -6.34 -7.28
N ILE A 485 -2.22 -7.11 -8.37
CA ILE A 485 -3.38 -7.17 -9.27
C ILE A 485 -4.32 -8.26 -8.75
N LEU A 486 -5.29 -7.85 -7.93
CA LEU A 486 -6.27 -8.73 -7.29
C LEU A 486 -7.44 -9.07 -8.22
N SER A 487 -7.81 -8.16 -9.10
CA SER A 487 -8.81 -8.35 -10.17
C SER A 487 -8.20 -8.16 -11.55
N ARG A 488 -8.69 -8.90 -12.54
CA ARG A 488 -8.16 -8.86 -13.91
C ARG A 488 -8.33 -7.47 -14.53
N VAL A 489 -7.23 -6.90 -15.00
CA VAL A 489 -7.21 -5.67 -15.81
C VAL A 489 -7.26 -6.05 -17.29
N SER A 490 -8.26 -5.55 -18.01
CA SER A 490 -8.49 -5.89 -19.42
C SER A 490 -8.64 -4.68 -20.35
N GLU A 491 -8.64 -3.46 -19.79
CA GLU A 491 -8.89 -2.25 -20.55
C GLU A 491 -7.66 -1.35 -20.64
N LYS A 492 -7.42 -0.78 -21.83
CA LYS A 492 -6.29 0.14 -22.06
C LYS A 492 -6.40 1.44 -21.25
N MET A 493 -7.61 1.90 -20.99
CA MET A 493 -7.90 3.11 -20.21
C MET A 493 -8.01 2.83 -18.71
N ASP A 494 -7.75 1.60 -18.26
CA ASP A 494 -7.82 1.26 -16.85
C ASP A 494 -6.86 2.13 -15.99
N PRO A 495 -7.33 2.63 -14.83
CA PRO A 495 -6.52 3.46 -13.94
C PRO A 495 -5.16 2.86 -13.53
N LEU A 496 -5.07 1.54 -13.38
CA LEU A 496 -3.82 0.86 -13.02
C LEU A 496 -2.79 0.97 -14.14
N VAL A 497 -3.23 0.97 -15.40
CA VAL A 497 -2.35 1.06 -16.57
C VAL A 497 -1.75 2.48 -16.68
N GLU A 498 -2.54 3.53 -16.43
CA GLU A 498 -2.03 4.91 -16.32
C GLU A 498 -1.06 5.06 -15.14
N THR A 499 -1.42 4.50 -13.99
CA THR A 499 -0.59 4.54 -12.77
C THR A 499 0.76 3.86 -12.98
N PHE A 500 0.77 2.69 -13.63
CA PHE A 500 2.00 2.02 -14.03
C PHE A 500 2.86 2.88 -14.94
N SER A 501 2.26 3.49 -15.97
CA SER A 501 3.01 4.36 -16.89
C SER A 501 3.59 5.60 -16.20
N THR A 502 2.90 6.14 -15.19
CA THR A 502 3.38 7.27 -14.39
C THR A 502 4.56 6.86 -13.52
N PHE A 503 4.46 5.74 -12.79
CA PHE A 503 5.59 5.23 -12.01
C PHE A 503 6.80 4.92 -12.90
N LEU A 504 6.59 4.34 -14.09
CA LEU A 504 7.67 4.07 -15.04
C LEU A 504 8.41 5.35 -15.46
N GLN A 505 7.68 6.45 -15.67
CA GLN A 505 8.26 7.75 -16.03
C GLN A 505 9.04 8.37 -14.85
N GLU A 506 8.45 8.38 -13.65
CA GLU A 506 9.09 8.95 -12.45
C GLU A 506 10.33 8.15 -12.02
N LEU A 507 10.26 6.82 -12.07
CA LEU A 507 11.36 5.91 -11.70
C LEU A 507 12.41 5.77 -12.80
N ARG A 508 12.10 6.19 -14.04
CA ARG A 508 12.95 6.06 -15.23
C ARG A 508 13.40 4.62 -15.50
N GLY A 509 12.54 3.64 -15.23
CA GLY A 509 12.83 2.22 -15.45
C GLY A 509 11.94 1.27 -14.65
N THR A 510 12.08 -0.02 -14.93
CA THR A 510 11.28 -1.10 -14.32
C THR A 510 11.93 -1.74 -13.10
N ASP A 511 13.17 -1.37 -12.78
CA ASP A 511 13.98 -2.02 -11.74
C ASP A 511 13.33 -1.95 -10.36
N GLN A 512 12.52 -0.93 -10.08
CA GLN A 512 11.83 -0.77 -8.80
C GLN A 512 10.37 -1.22 -8.83
N ILE A 513 9.92 -1.89 -9.90
CA ILE A 513 8.51 -2.30 -10.07
C ILE A 513 8.40 -3.82 -10.00
N LEU A 514 7.46 -4.33 -9.20
CA LEU A 514 7.09 -5.75 -9.10
C LEU A 514 5.60 -5.87 -9.37
N CYS A 515 5.17 -6.72 -10.29
CA CYS A 515 3.75 -7.02 -10.49
C CYS A 515 3.44 -8.43 -9.95
N ILE A 516 2.35 -8.60 -9.22
CA ILE A 516 1.90 -9.88 -8.68
C ILE A 516 0.44 -10.08 -9.10
N CYS A 517 0.16 -11.23 -9.69
CA CYS A 517 -1.18 -11.73 -10.01
C CYS A 517 -1.20 -13.25 -9.78
N ASP A 518 -2.36 -13.88 -9.68
CA ASP A 518 -2.48 -15.29 -9.29
C ASP A 518 -2.64 -16.28 -10.46
N ASN A 519 -2.68 -15.79 -11.71
CA ASN A 519 -2.88 -16.66 -12.86
C ASN A 519 -2.35 -16.11 -14.18
N ASP A 520 -2.08 -17.03 -15.12
CA ASP A 520 -1.55 -16.75 -16.46
C ASP A 520 -2.48 -15.86 -17.31
N LYS A 521 -3.80 -15.92 -17.12
CA LYS A 521 -4.74 -15.09 -17.90
C LYS A 521 -4.65 -13.63 -17.47
N ALA A 522 -4.60 -13.36 -16.17
CA ALA A 522 -4.43 -12.02 -15.62
C ALA A 522 -3.07 -11.45 -16.04
N PHE A 523 -2.01 -12.26 -15.96
CA PHE A 523 -0.67 -11.88 -16.42
C PHE A 523 -0.61 -11.53 -17.89
N ASN A 524 -1.09 -12.39 -18.79
CA ASN A 524 -1.04 -12.13 -20.23
C ASN A 524 -1.82 -10.85 -20.57
N SER A 525 -3.01 -10.68 -19.99
CA SER A 525 -3.83 -9.47 -20.14
C SER A 525 -3.06 -8.21 -19.70
N TRP A 526 -2.43 -8.25 -18.52
CA TRP A 526 -1.64 -7.14 -17.99
C TRP A 526 -0.40 -6.85 -18.83
N ARG A 527 0.38 -7.88 -19.19
CA ARG A 527 1.58 -7.77 -20.03
C ARG A 527 1.24 -7.10 -21.36
N ASP A 528 0.23 -7.58 -22.06
CA ASP A 528 -0.13 -7.08 -23.39
C ASP A 528 -0.59 -5.61 -23.33
N LEU A 529 -1.31 -5.21 -22.27
CA LEU A 529 -1.70 -3.82 -22.06
C LEU A 529 -0.50 -2.90 -21.79
N ILE A 530 0.44 -3.34 -20.95
CA ILE A 530 1.65 -2.56 -20.64
C ILE A 530 2.58 -2.49 -21.86
N GLU A 531 2.76 -3.59 -22.59
CA GLU A 531 3.54 -3.61 -23.83
C GLU A 531 2.92 -2.66 -24.87
N ALA A 532 1.59 -2.68 -25.04
CA ALA A 532 0.90 -1.80 -25.97
C ALA A 532 0.92 -0.31 -25.57
N ARG A 533 0.97 0.02 -24.28
CA ARG A 533 1.00 1.42 -23.80
C ARG A 533 2.41 1.98 -23.65
N CYS A 534 3.34 1.16 -23.16
CA CYS A 534 4.66 1.60 -22.73
C CYS A 534 5.80 1.08 -23.62
N GLY A 535 5.54 0.08 -24.49
CA GLY A 535 6.56 -0.50 -25.39
C GLY A 535 7.65 -1.27 -24.66
N ILE A 536 7.35 -1.85 -23.49
CA ILE A 536 8.32 -2.57 -22.65
C ILE A 536 7.82 -3.96 -22.26
N ASP A 537 8.74 -4.91 -22.14
CA ASP A 537 8.46 -6.25 -21.60
C ASP A 537 8.64 -6.26 -20.07
N ILE A 538 7.56 -6.57 -19.36
CA ILE A 538 7.53 -6.67 -17.90
C ILE A 538 7.56 -8.11 -17.40
N SER A 539 7.69 -9.11 -18.27
CA SER A 539 7.61 -10.54 -17.91
C SER A 539 8.65 -10.94 -16.85
N GLY A 540 9.84 -10.31 -16.88
CA GLY A 540 10.89 -10.47 -15.86
C GLY A 540 10.54 -9.89 -14.48
N ARG A 541 9.53 -9.03 -14.40
CA ARG A 541 9.08 -8.27 -13.22
C ARG A 541 7.71 -8.71 -12.70
N CYS A 542 7.09 -9.73 -13.29
CA CYS A 542 5.79 -10.25 -12.89
C CYS A 542 5.91 -11.57 -12.12
N ILE A 543 5.04 -11.79 -11.14
CA ILE A 543 4.80 -13.09 -10.50
C ILE A 543 3.36 -13.48 -10.84
N HIS A 544 3.18 -14.64 -11.49
CA HIS A 544 1.90 -15.14 -12.00
C HIS A 544 1.74 -16.66 -11.94
N ASP A 545 2.85 -17.40 -11.76
CA ASP A 545 2.80 -18.86 -11.61
C ASP A 545 2.43 -19.28 -10.18
N LEU A 546 2.53 -18.35 -9.22
CA LEU A 546 2.27 -18.61 -7.81
C LEU A 546 0.87 -18.12 -7.46
N SER A 547 0.12 -18.93 -6.72
CA SER A 547 -1.10 -18.49 -6.04
C SER A 547 -0.79 -17.44 -4.97
N PHE A 548 -1.76 -16.61 -4.59
CA PHE A 548 -1.58 -15.68 -3.47
C PHE A 548 -1.20 -16.38 -2.16
N ALA A 549 -1.66 -17.61 -1.94
CA ALA A 549 -1.25 -18.43 -0.80
C ALA A 549 0.26 -18.74 -0.82
N GLU A 550 0.80 -19.13 -1.98
CA GLU A 550 2.23 -19.37 -2.16
C GLU A 550 3.05 -18.08 -2.08
N VAL A 551 2.57 -16.98 -2.64
CA VAL A 551 3.19 -15.64 -2.50
C VAL A 551 3.27 -15.24 -1.03
N ASN A 552 2.17 -15.36 -0.29
CA ASN A 552 2.10 -15.07 1.14
C ASN A 552 3.06 -15.93 1.94
N GLY A 553 3.03 -17.25 1.73
CA GLY A 553 3.94 -18.19 2.38
C GLY A 553 5.41 -17.89 2.07
N THR A 554 5.72 -17.57 0.82
CA THR A 554 7.08 -17.21 0.38
C THR A 554 7.56 -15.95 1.10
N ILE A 555 6.80 -14.85 1.06
CA ILE A 555 7.20 -13.57 1.67
C ILE A 555 7.31 -13.70 3.19
N LEU A 556 6.33 -14.32 3.85
CA LEU A 556 6.36 -14.51 5.30
C LEU A 556 7.53 -15.38 5.75
N SER A 557 7.98 -16.33 4.93
CA SER A 557 9.13 -17.19 5.25
C SER A 557 10.48 -16.46 5.21
N LEU A 558 10.55 -15.29 4.58
CA LEU A 558 11.79 -14.50 4.46
C LEU A 558 12.12 -13.69 5.72
N TRP A 559 11.20 -13.60 6.67
CA TRP A 559 11.43 -12.95 7.96
C TRP A 559 12.16 -13.89 8.93
N SER A 560 13.06 -13.33 9.73
CA SER A 560 13.69 -14.02 10.85
C SER A 560 12.67 -14.58 11.84
N GLU A 561 13.06 -15.62 12.58
CA GLU A 561 12.21 -16.20 13.64
C GLU A 561 11.80 -15.14 14.67
N ASN A 562 12.69 -14.19 14.98
CA ASN A 562 12.38 -13.07 15.87
C ASN A 562 11.22 -12.20 15.36
N ARG A 563 11.19 -11.89 14.06
CA ARG A 563 10.12 -11.08 13.45
C ARG A 563 8.80 -11.82 13.28
N ARG A 564 8.86 -13.15 13.09
CA ARG A 564 7.69 -14.02 12.95
C ARG A 564 7.01 -14.33 14.29
N SER A 565 7.75 -14.25 15.38
CA SER A 565 7.28 -14.61 16.72
C SER A 565 6.27 -13.60 17.27
N SER A 566 5.25 -14.11 17.96
CA SER A 566 4.31 -13.29 18.74
C SER A 566 5.07 -12.50 19.82
N ARG A 567 4.66 -11.26 20.07
CA ARG A 567 5.30 -10.37 21.06
C ARG A 567 4.45 -10.32 22.33
N PHE A 568 5.09 -10.25 23.48
CA PHE A 568 4.39 -10.31 24.78
C PHE A 568 4.76 -9.18 25.73
N LEU A 569 3.76 -8.65 26.43
CA LEU A 569 3.92 -7.71 27.55
C LEU A 569 3.76 -8.42 28.89
N PRO A 570 4.40 -7.92 29.97
CA PRO A 570 4.20 -8.46 31.31
C PRO A 570 2.81 -8.09 31.87
N CYS A 571 2.26 -9.02 32.66
CA CYS A 571 1.00 -8.88 33.40
C CYS A 571 1.18 -9.29 34.88
N GLY A 572 0.17 -8.99 35.70
CA GLY A 572 0.16 -9.31 37.13
C GLY A 572 0.40 -10.80 37.41
N GLY A 573 1.08 -11.10 38.53
CA GLY A 573 1.37 -12.47 38.95
C GLY A 573 2.41 -13.21 38.09
N GLY A 574 3.21 -12.50 37.29
CA GLY A 574 4.23 -13.10 36.41
C GLY A 574 3.67 -13.68 35.10
N SER A 575 2.41 -13.39 34.80
CA SER A 575 1.76 -13.77 33.53
C SER A 575 2.18 -12.86 32.38
N LYS A 576 1.81 -13.24 31.15
CA LYS A 576 2.13 -12.50 29.92
C LYS A 576 0.88 -12.36 29.06
N VAL A 577 0.77 -11.24 28.34
CA VAL A 577 -0.32 -10.99 27.38
C VAL A 577 0.23 -10.80 25.96
N LEU A 578 -0.52 -11.22 24.95
CA LEU A 578 -0.19 -10.98 23.55
C LEU A 578 -0.24 -9.48 23.26
N PHE A 579 0.83 -8.94 22.70
CA PHE A 579 0.90 -7.57 22.24
C PHE A 579 0.49 -7.52 20.78
N GLU A 580 -0.75 -7.08 20.52
CA GLU A 580 -1.30 -7.04 19.17
C GLU A 580 -0.57 -6.01 18.31
N LYS A 581 -0.28 -6.37 17.05
CA LYS A 581 0.45 -5.51 16.10
C LYS A 581 -0.24 -4.16 15.87
N LYS A 582 -1.58 -4.13 15.84
CA LYS A 582 -2.35 -2.88 15.69
C LYS A 582 -2.04 -1.90 16.81
N VAL A 583 -2.02 -2.39 18.05
CA VAL A 583 -1.75 -1.56 19.23
C VAL A 583 -0.28 -1.20 19.31
N GLU A 584 0.64 -2.14 19.03
CA GLU A 584 2.08 -1.84 18.97
C GLU A 584 2.38 -0.69 17.99
N ARG A 585 1.76 -0.71 16.81
CA ARG A 585 1.93 0.34 15.80
C ARG A 585 1.19 1.63 16.12
N SER A 586 0.10 1.58 16.88
CA SER A 586 -0.58 2.81 17.33
C SER A 586 0.24 3.58 18.37
N LEU A 587 1.09 2.89 19.15
CA LEU A 587 2.01 3.49 20.11
C LEU A 587 3.26 4.09 19.41
N ASN A 588 3.04 4.90 18.38
CA ASN A 588 4.07 5.40 17.47
C ASN A 588 5.06 6.41 18.08
N THR A 589 4.81 6.92 19.29
CA THR A 589 5.77 7.74 20.05
C THR A 589 6.69 6.90 20.95
N LEU A 590 6.36 5.62 21.16
CA LEU A 590 7.02 4.73 22.12
C LEU A 590 7.73 3.57 21.41
N ASP A 591 8.94 3.25 21.87
CA ASP A 591 9.63 2.00 21.55
C ASP A 591 9.46 1.02 22.72
N VAL A 592 8.44 0.18 22.62
CA VAL A 592 8.03 -0.74 23.69
C VAL A 592 8.93 -1.97 23.72
N LEU A 593 9.48 -2.28 24.89
CA LEU A 593 10.34 -3.42 25.13
C LEU A 593 9.51 -4.63 25.59
N CYS A 594 9.32 -5.61 24.70
CA CYS A 594 8.63 -6.85 25.02
C CYS A 594 9.46 -7.80 25.87
N VAL A 595 8.79 -8.71 26.59
CA VAL A 595 9.44 -9.72 27.44
C VAL A 595 10.36 -10.62 26.62
N ASN A 596 9.87 -11.06 25.46
CA ASN A 596 10.54 -11.95 24.52
C ASN A 596 11.33 -11.18 23.44
N GLN A 597 11.69 -9.93 23.69
CA GLN A 597 12.50 -9.14 22.77
C GLN A 597 13.81 -9.90 22.46
N CYS A 598 14.16 -9.95 21.17
CA CYS A 598 15.35 -10.65 20.63
C CYS A 598 15.32 -12.20 20.66
N GLU A 599 14.25 -12.85 21.13
CA GLU A 599 14.11 -14.31 21.01
C GLU A 599 14.09 -14.75 19.52
N GLY A 600 14.68 -15.90 19.20
CA GLY A 600 14.91 -16.35 17.81
C GLY A 600 16.25 -15.89 17.21
N GLY A 601 17.02 -15.07 17.95
CA GLY A 601 18.39 -14.70 17.58
C GLY A 601 18.49 -13.73 16.41
N ASN A 602 19.73 -13.40 16.03
CA ASN A 602 20.04 -12.51 14.91
C ASN A 602 21.33 -12.96 14.23
N GLU A 603 21.29 -13.10 12.90
CA GLU A 603 22.42 -13.54 12.08
C GLU A 603 23.57 -12.52 12.04
N GLU A 604 23.32 -11.26 12.41
CA GLU A 604 24.29 -10.16 12.39
C GLU A 604 24.90 -9.86 13.77
N LYS A 605 24.95 -10.84 14.68
CA LYS A 605 25.53 -10.69 16.03
C LYS A 605 26.84 -9.90 16.02
N ASN A 606 27.78 -10.31 15.17
CA ASN A 606 29.11 -9.70 15.09
C ASN A 606 29.06 -8.24 14.64
N VAL A 607 28.22 -7.91 13.66
CA VAL A 607 28.09 -6.53 13.14
C VAL A 607 27.48 -5.62 14.19
N ILE A 608 26.45 -6.10 14.91
CA ILE A 608 25.78 -5.36 15.98
C ILE A 608 26.74 -5.10 17.15
N GLU A 609 27.51 -6.10 17.57
CA GLU A 609 28.52 -5.97 18.62
C GLU A 609 29.66 -5.03 18.18
N GLU A 610 30.21 -5.19 16.97
CA GLU A 610 31.23 -4.28 16.43
C GLU A 610 30.76 -2.82 16.43
N ASN A 611 29.54 -2.56 15.97
CA ASN A 611 28.98 -1.21 15.95
C ASN A 611 28.91 -0.61 17.36
N PHE A 612 28.47 -1.41 18.36
CA PHE A 612 28.47 -0.98 19.75
C PHE A 612 29.88 -0.69 20.27
N TYR A 613 30.85 -1.59 20.07
CA TYR A 613 32.22 -1.40 20.55
C TYR A 613 32.95 -0.23 19.88
N LYS A 614 32.61 0.10 18.63
CA LYS A 614 33.12 1.30 17.93
C LYS A 614 32.59 2.61 18.54
N GLY A 615 31.48 2.58 19.28
CA GLY A 615 30.86 3.77 19.90
C GLY A 615 29.42 4.01 19.46
N GLY A 616 28.80 3.09 18.71
CA GLY A 616 27.39 3.13 18.37
C GLY A 616 26.49 3.00 19.60
N LYS A 617 25.22 3.42 19.47
CA LYS A 617 24.21 3.28 20.54
C LYS A 617 23.99 1.80 20.83
N VAL A 618 23.86 1.44 22.11
CA VAL A 618 23.50 0.07 22.51
C VAL A 618 22.11 -0.30 21.96
N THR A 619 21.93 -1.55 21.60
CA THR A 619 20.64 -2.12 21.18
C THR A 619 20.22 -3.24 22.12
N TRP A 620 18.94 -3.61 22.10
CA TRP A 620 18.42 -4.75 22.87
C TRP A 620 19.16 -6.06 22.58
N TRP A 621 19.65 -6.22 21.35
CA TRP A 621 20.47 -7.35 20.92
C TRP A 621 21.76 -7.50 21.73
N ASN A 622 22.43 -6.40 22.09
CA ASN A 622 23.69 -6.45 22.84
C ASN A 622 23.49 -7.07 24.24
N PHE A 623 22.36 -6.79 24.89
CA PHE A 623 22.00 -7.42 26.16
C PHE A 623 21.63 -8.89 25.96
N TYR A 624 20.78 -9.19 24.96
CA TYR A 624 20.37 -10.56 24.66
C TYR A 624 21.56 -11.48 24.35
N PHE A 625 22.53 -11.02 23.55
CA PHE A 625 23.73 -11.80 23.22
C PHE A 625 24.57 -12.11 24.46
N SER A 626 24.64 -11.18 25.41
CA SER A 626 25.40 -11.35 26.65
C SER A 626 24.71 -12.30 27.65
N GLU A 627 23.41 -12.55 27.48
CA GLU A 627 22.64 -13.53 28.26
C GLU A 627 22.70 -14.95 27.64
N GLN A 628 23.25 -15.12 26.43
CA GLN A 628 23.31 -16.43 25.78
C GLN A 628 24.36 -17.35 26.43
N PRO A 629 24.11 -18.69 26.49
CA PRO A 629 25.07 -19.64 27.02
C PRO A 629 26.46 -19.51 26.40
N GLY A 630 27.49 -19.44 27.23
CA GLY A 630 28.88 -19.32 26.79
C GLY A 630 29.36 -17.88 26.49
N SER A 631 28.49 -16.87 26.59
CA SER A 631 28.88 -15.47 26.47
C SER A 631 29.33 -14.90 27.82
N THR A 632 30.20 -13.89 27.84
CA THR A 632 30.48 -13.16 29.08
C THR A 632 29.29 -12.28 29.45
N PRO A 633 28.97 -12.12 30.75
CA PRO A 633 27.95 -11.18 31.18
C PRO A 633 28.20 -9.75 30.69
N PHE A 634 27.12 -9.02 30.43
CA PHE A 634 27.20 -7.61 30.05
C PHE A 634 27.82 -6.80 31.19
N ILE A 635 28.72 -5.86 30.88
CA ILE A 635 29.37 -5.02 31.90
C ILE A 635 28.32 -4.08 32.49
N LYS A 636 27.96 -4.30 33.75
CA LYS A 636 27.12 -3.40 34.52
C LYS A 636 27.94 -2.19 34.96
N ARG A 637 27.45 -0.98 34.64
CA ARG A 637 28.03 0.25 35.20
C ARG A 637 27.76 0.32 36.70
N ASP A 638 28.60 1.05 37.42
CA ASP A 638 28.35 1.43 38.82
C ASP A 638 26.93 1.98 39.00
N HIS A 639 26.36 1.78 40.19
CA HIS A 639 24.96 2.08 40.54
C HIS A 639 23.87 1.25 39.85
N PHE A 640 24.17 0.35 38.90
CA PHE A 640 23.15 -0.50 38.28
C PHE A 640 22.30 -1.25 39.31
N ASP A 641 22.93 -2.01 40.22
CA ASP A 641 22.20 -2.83 41.20
C ASP A 641 21.45 -1.91 42.21
N TYR A 642 22.03 -0.75 42.57
CA TYR A 642 21.37 0.23 43.45
C TYR A 642 20.11 0.86 42.82
N ILE A 643 20.17 1.25 41.55
CA ILE A 643 19.02 1.80 40.82
C ILE A 643 17.92 0.75 40.73
N LYS A 644 18.28 -0.47 40.30
CA LYS A 644 17.33 -1.55 40.05
C LYS A 644 16.67 -2.06 41.34
N ASP A 645 17.47 -2.32 42.38
CA ASP A 645 17.02 -3.07 43.55
C ASP A 645 16.64 -2.14 44.73
N THR A 646 16.93 -0.84 44.65
CA THR A 646 16.59 0.14 45.70
C THR A 646 15.75 1.31 45.16
N ILE A 647 16.29 2.11 44.23
CA ILE A 647 15.63 3.36 43.81
C ILE A 647 14.29 3.11 43.12
N ILE A 648 14.25 2.23 42.11
CA ILE A 648 13.02 1.97 41.35
C ILE A 648 11.91 1.39 42.26
N PRO A 649 12.18 0.40 43.14
CA PRO A 649 11.22 -0.05 44.15
C PRO A 649 10.72 1.06 45.08
N ASP A 650 11.63 1.88 45.62
CA ASP A 650 11.28 2.97 46.54
C ASP A 650 10.36 3.99 45.87
N LEU A 651 10.68 4.42 44.65
CA LEU A 651 9.85 5.31 43.84
C LEU A 651 8.49 4.68 43.51
N SER A 652 8.46 3.38 43.21
CA SER A 652 7.22 2.67 42.88
C SER A 652 6.24 2.60 44.06
N SER A 653 6.75 2.68 45.29
CA SER A 653 5.93 2.66 46.52
C SER A 653 5.22 3.99 46.83
N LEU A 654 5.60 5.07 46.15
CA LEU A 654 5.02 6.40 46.37
C LEU A 654 3.57 6.47 45.89
N ARG A 655 2.72 7.17 46.64
CA ARG A 655 1.30 7.40 46.31
C ARG A 655 1.11 8.56 45.32
N LYS A 656 1.79 8.47 44.18
CA LYS A 656 1.67 9.41 43.05
C LYS A 656 1.37 8.62 41.79
N ALA A 657 0.64 9.17 40.84
CA ALA A 657 0.37 8.46 39.57
C ALA A 657 1.68 8.29 38.77
N CYS A 658 2.47 9.35 38.68
CA CYS A 658 3.75 9.39 37.98
C CYS A 658 4.88 9.82 38.94
N VAL A 659 6.04 9.19 38.82
CA VAL A 659 7.25 9.52 39.60
C VAL A 659 8.45 9.69 38.67
N LEU A 660 9.41 10.53 39.07
CA LEU A 660 10.59 10.86 38.27
C LEU A 660 11.87 10.32 38.93
N PHE A 661 12.72 9.71 38.12
CA PHE A 661 14.09 9.31 38.45
C PHE A 661 15.06 9.95 37.45
N ASN A 662 16.06 10.67 37.95
CA ASN A 662 17.07 11.34 37.12
C ASN A 662 18.38 10.56 37.11
N LEU A 663 18.79 10.13 35.91
CA LEU A 663 20.12 9.59 35.64
C LEU A 663 20.95 10.64 34.90
N MET A 664 21.71 11.42 35.68
CA MET A 664 22.61 12.45 35.17
C MET A 664 23.94 11.83 34.76
N HIS A 665 24.49 12.18 33.60
CA HIS A 665 25.74 11.57 33.16
C HIS A 665 26.61 12.46 32.27
N VAL A 666 27.92 12.20 32.25
CA VAL A 666 28.85 12.88 31.33
C VAL A 666 28.80 12.22 29.93
N PRO A 667 29.00 12.96 28.82
CA PRO A 667 29.02 12.34 27.49
C PRO A 667 30.07 11.24 27.34
N GLY A 668 29.65 10.08 26.82
CA GLY A 668 30.51 8.93 26.53
C GLY A 668 30.67 7.92 27.67
N CYS A 669 30.19 8.20 28.89
CA CYS A 669 30.41 7.34 30.07
C CYS A 669 29.48 6.12 30.19
N GLY A 670 28.61 5.87 29.20
CA GLY A 670 27.66 4.75 29.21
C GLY A 670 26.34 5.01 29.94
N GLY A 671 25.93 6.26 30.18
CA GLY A 671 24.67 6.61 30.86
C GLY A 671 23.42 6.01 30.18
N THR A 672 23.22 6.30 28.89
CA THR A 672 22.13 5.68 28.08
C THR A 672 22.19 4.16 28.11
N THR A 673 23.39 3.56 28.10
CA THR A 673 23.54 2.10 28.17
C THR A 673 23.09 1.54 29.52
N LEU A 674 23.41 2.23 30.62
CA LEU A 674 22.94 1.89 31.95
C LEU A 674 21.41 1.98 32.04
N ALA A 675 20.82 3.08 31.58
CA ALA A 675 19.37 3.27 31.54
C ALA A 675 18.65 2.14 30.78
N MET A 676 19.12 1.82 29.55
CA MET A 676 18.57 0.72 28.78
C MET A 676 18.77 -0.64 29.47
N HIS A 677 19.89 -0.87 30.16
CA HIS A 677 20.13 -2.11 30.90
C HIS A 677 19.16 -2.27 32.08
N ILE A 678 18.74 -1.17 32.73
CA ILE A 678 17.70 -1.19 33.77
C ILE A 678 16.37 -1.63 33.15
N LEU A 679 15.95 -1.02 32.03
CA LEU A 679 14.72 -1.42 31.32
C LEU A 679 14.77 -2.89 30.90
N TRP A 680 15.89 -3.34 30.34
CA TRP A 680 16.11 -4.74 29.96
C TRP A 680 15.92 -5.68 31.15
N SER A 681 16.49 -5.33 32.31
CA SER A 681 16.44 -6.16 33.52
C SER A 681 15.07 -6.17 34.21
N LEU A 682 14.25 -5.14 33.97
CA LEU A 682 12.93 -4.96 34.58
C LEU A 682 11.77 -5.31 33.63
N ARG A 683 12.03 -5.68 32.37
CA ARG A 683 11.00 -5.98 31.35
C ARG A 683 9.99 -7.08 31.72
N ASN A 684 10.32 -7.92 32.70
CA ASN A 684 9.42 -8.97 33.21
C ASN A 684 8.46 -8.47 34.29
N THR A 685 8.75 -7.32 34.92
CA THR A 685 7.99 -6.77 36.05
C THR A 685 7.41 -5.39 35.77
N PHE A 686 7.91 -4.68 34.76
CA PHE A 686 7.42 -3.39 34.29
C PHE A 686 7.13 -3.46 32.80
N ARG A 687 6.12 -2.70 32.34
CA ARG A 687 5.92 -2.41 30.93
C ARG A 687 6.95 -1.34 30.53
N CYS A 688 8.07 -1.77 29.97
CA CYS A 688 9.19 -0.89 29.64
C CYS A 688 9.02 -0.25 28.25
N ALA A 689 9.29 1.04 28.13
CA ALA A 689 9.30 1.74 26.84
C ALA A 689 10.37 2.84 26.81
N VAL A 690 10.83 3.19 25.60
CA VAL A 690 11.71 4.35 25.37
C VAL A 690 10.96 5.37 24.52
N LEU A 691 11.03 6.66 24.87
CA LEU A 691 10.48 7.73 24.04
C LEU A 691 11.27 7.83 22.72
N ARG A 692 10.58 7.72 21.57
CA ARG A 692 11.22 7.72 20.23
C ARG A 692 11.73 9.10 19.81
N ASN A 693 10.97 10.16 20.14
CA ASN A 693 11.22 11.52 19.67
C ASN A 693 10.97 12.54 20.78
N ASN A 694 11.99 13.33 21.08
CA ASN A 694 11.95 14.36 22.12
C ASN A 694 11.12 15.60 21.72
N ASN A 695 10.73 15.69 20.44
CA ASN A 695 9.84 16.72 19.90
C ASN A 695 8.41 16.18 19.65
N ALA A 696 8.09 14.98 20.13
CA ALA A 696 6.72 14.47 20.06
C ALA A 696 5.76 15.36 20.87
N ASP A 697 4.49 15.38 20.49
CA ASP A 697 3.44 16.03 21.27
C ASP A 697 3.30 15.30 22.61
N PHE A 698 3.61 15.97 23.72
CA PHE A 698 3.57 15.36 25.04
C PHE A 698 2.16 14.96 25.48
N ALA A 699 1.11 15.57 24.93
CA ALA A 699 -0.26 15.11 25.16
C ALA A 699 -0.49 13.71 24.53
N GLU A 700 -0.01 13.52 23.30
CA GLU A 700 -0.04 12.21 22.62
C GLU A 700 0.82 11.18 23.36
N VAL A 701 2.03 11.56 23.81
CA VAL A 701 2.90 10.67 24.61
C VAL A 701 2.19 10.25 25.89
N ALA A 702 1.58 11.18 26.63
CA ALA A 702 0.85 10.88 27.86
C ALA A 702 -0.32 9.90 27.62
N SER A 703 -1.07 10.09 26.53
CA SER A 703 -2.16 9.20 26.16
C SER A 703 -1.66 7.80 25.80
N GLN A 704 -0.58 7.69 25.01
CA GLN A 704 0.02 6.40 24.63
C GLN A 704 0.64 5.66 25.83
N VAL A 705 1.27 6.37 26.76
CA VAL A 705 1.79 5.79 28.02
C VAL A 705 0.64 5.23 28.85
N THR A 706 -0.47 5.95 28.94
CA THR A 706 -1.66 5.50 29.67
C THR A 706 -2.35 4.33 28.96
N GLN A 707 -2.37 4.31 27.62
CA GLN A 707 -2.83 3.16 26.84
C GLN A 707 -1.95 1.92 27.11
N LEU A 708 -0.63 2.07 27.14
CA LEU A 708 0.30 0.98 27.47
C LEU A 708 0.09 0.49 28.91
N LEU A 709 -0.15 1.39 29.86
CA LEU A 709 -0.46 1.05 31.26
C LEU A 709 -1.77 0.24 31.37
N MET A 710 -2.79 0.60 30.60
CA MET A 710 -4.12 -0.01 30.68
C MET A 710 -4.33 -1.19 29.73
N TYR A 711 -3.35 -1.53 28.89
CA TYR A 711 -3.48 -2.58 27.88
C TYR A 711 -3.88 -3.94 28.49
N ASP A 712 -4.98 -4.50 27.98
CA ASP A 712 -5.63 -5.75 28.42
C ASP A 712 -5.75 -5.89 29.95
N HIS A 713 -5.99 -4.75 30.61
CA HIS A 713 -6.13 -4.69 32.05
C HIS A 713 -7.59 -4.93 32.46
N GLN A 714 -7.84 -5.94 33.28
CA GLN A 714 -9.13 -6.12 33.96
C GLN A 714 -9.14 -5.37 35.30
N GLU A 715 -10.21 -4.64 35.59
CA GLU A 715 -10.37 -3.77 36.77
C GLU A 715 -10.09 -4.44 38.13
N GLN A 716 -10.07 -5.78 38.20
CA GLN A 716 -9.85 -6.55 39.42
C GLN A 716 -8.37 -6.87 39.72
N LEU A 717 -7.46 -6.74 38.75
CA LEU A 717 -6.04 -7.02 38.93
C LEU A 717 -5.27 -5.72 39.23
N PRO A 718 -4.13 -5.76 39.95
CA PRO A 718 -3.23 -4.62 40.00
C PRO A 718 -2.56 -4.41 38.63
N SER A 719 -2.52 -3.15 38.17
CA SER A 719 -1.88 -2.83 36.89
C SER A 719 -0.36 -3.01 36.99
N VAL A 720 0.26 -3.45 35.89
CA VAL A 720 1.72 -3.50 35.79
C VAL A 720 2.21 -2.10 35.45
N PRO A 721 3.05 -1.48 36.30
CA PRO A 721 3.51 -0.12 36.08
C PRO A 721 4.34 0.01 34.81
N VAL A 722 4.30 1.20 34.21
CA VAL A 722 5.12 1.56 33.05
C VAL A 722 6.43 2.16 33.52
N LEU A 723 7.55 1.68 32.96
CA LEU A 723 8.87 2.30 33.10
C LEU A 723 9.23 2.96 31.77
N LEU A 724 9.09 4.28 31.71
CA LEU A 724 9.37 5.07 30.50
C LEU A 724 10.75 5.71 30.60
N MET A 725 11.64 5.36 29.68
CA MET A 725 12.93 6.01 29.53
C MET A 725 12.83 7.21 28.58
N ILE A 726 13.35 8.34 29.04
CA ILE A 726 13.58 9.55 28.25
C ILE A 726 15.09 9.69 28.08
N ASP A 727 15.57 9.87 26.86
CA ASP A 727 16.99 9.93 26.53
C ASP A 727 17.27 11.25 25.79
N ASP A 728 18.37 11.93 26.13
CA ASP A 728 18.84 13.15 25.45
C ASP A 728 17.85 14.34 25.51
N PHE A 729 17.12 14.53 26.62
CA PHE A 729 16.50 15.85 26.91
C PHE A 729 17.60 16.81 27.39
N ASP A 730 17.67 18.00 26.79
CA ASP A 730 18.56 19.08 27.21
C ASP A 730 17.87 20.08 28.17
N ASP A 731 16.59 19.86 28.49
CA ASP A 731 15.73 20.79 29.22
C ASP A 731 14.85 20.04 30.24
N MET A 732 15.04 20.36 31.52
CA MET A 732 14.29 19.76 32.62
C MET A 732 12.82 20.22 32.66
N GLU A 733 12.49 21.41 32.17
CA GLU A 733 11.10 21.91 32.16
C GLU A 733 10.22 20.99 31.33
N LYS A 734 10.73 20.53 30.17
CA LYS A 734 10.04 19.55 29.32
C LYS A 734 9.75 18.22 30.02
N VAL A 735 10.66 17.76 30.87
CA VAL A 735 10.46 16.52 31.64
C VAL A 735 9.31 16.69 32.64
N PHE A 736 9.26 17.85 33.31
CA PHE A 736 8.18 18.18 34.24
C PHE A 736 6.83 18.37 33.54
N ASP A 737 6.81 19.00 32.37
CA ASP A 737 5.59 19.15 31.57
C ASP A 737 5.00 17.79 31.18
N LEU A 738 5.86 16.87 30.69
CA LEU A 738 5.44 15.52 30.35
C LEU A 738 4.93 14.76 31.59
N GLN A 739 5.61 14.89 32.73
CA GLN A 739 5.15 14.29 33.99
C GLN A 739 3.74 14.76 34.36
N GLN A 740 3.48 16.07 34.31
CA GLN A 740 2.16 16.64 34.63
C GLN A 740 1.08 16.17 33.66
N LEU A 741 1.39 16.07 32.37
CA LEU A 741 0.44 15.56 31.37
C LEU A 741 0.09 14.09 31.60
N ILE A 742 1.06 13.25 31.99
CA ILE A 742 0.81 11.85 32.36
C ILE A 742 -0.06 11.76 33.62
N GLU A 743 0.22 12.56 34.64
CA GLU A 743 -0.59 12.59 35.87
C GLU A 743 -2.04 12.99 35.56
N LYS A 744 -2.23 14.02 34.75
CA LYS A 744 -3.55 14.47 34.29
C LYS A 744 -4.30 13.38 33.51
N GLU A 745 -3.66 12.71 32.56
CA GLU A 745 -4.27 11.62 31.79
C GLU A 745 -4.68 10.45 32.71
N CYS A 746 -3.85 10.12 33.71
CA CYS A 746 -4.17 9.11 34.72
C CYS A 746 -5.40 9.48 35.57
N GLU A 747 -5.53 10.75 35.95
CA GLU A 747 -6.69 11.27 36.68
C GLU A 747 -7.97 11.19 35.84
N GLU A 748 -7.90 11.60 34.58
CA GLU A 748 -9.04 11.55 33.64
C GLU A 748 -9.53 10.10 33.41
N LYS A 749 -8.61 9.13 33.37
CA LYS A 749 -8.92 7.70 33.27
C LYS A 749 -9.27 7.05 34.63
N LYS A 750 -9.34 7.83 35.71
CA LYS A 750 -9.70 7.39 37.08
C LYS A 750 -8.79 6.30 37.65
N ILE A 751 -7.49 6.34 37.34
CA ILE A 751 -6.52 5.35 37.80
C ILE A 751 -6.21 5.59 39.29
N GLN A 752 -6.53 4.61 40.15
CA GLN A 752 -6.35 4.75 41.60
C GLN A 752 -4.88 4.64 42.02
N SER A 753 -4.31 5.73 42.54
CA SER A 753 -2.88 5.85 42.85
C SER A 753 -2.50 5.35 44.25
N LYS A 754 -2.71 4.05 44.52
CA LYS A 754 -2.18 3.42 45.77
C LYS A 754 -0.66 3.23 45.74
N SER A 755 -0.08 3.26 44.55
CA SER A 755 1.35 3.13 44.22
C SER A 755 1.61 3.82 42.87
N ALA A 756 2.88 4.07 42.54
CA ALA A 756 3.23 4.66 41.25
C ALA A 756 2.84 3.74 40.10
N GLN A 757 2.20 4.34 39.09
CA GLN A 757 1.76 3.65 37.89
C GLN A 757 2.73 3.88 36.73
N VAL A 758 3.40 5.03 36.73
CA VAL A 758 4.42 5.38 35.75
C VAL A 758 5.69 5.84 36.46
N VAL A 759 6.82 5.27 36.07
CA VAL A 759 8.16 5.71 36.50
C VAL A 759 8.86 6.31 35.27
N LEU A 760 9.16 7.60 35.33
CA LEU A 760 9.96 8.30 34.32
C LEU A 760 11.44 8.16 34.68
N LEU A 761 12.19 7.45 33.85
CA LEU A 761 13.64 7.40 33.92
C LEU A 761 14.20 8.43 32.94
N ASN A 762 14.55 9.61 33.46
CA ASN A 762 15.16 10.69 32.69
C ASN A 762 16.68 10.50 32.61
N CYS A 763 17.20 10.11 31.45
CA CYS A 763 18.62 10.01 31.18
C CYS A 763 19.12 11.31 30.52
N MET A 764 19.79 12.15 31.32
CA MET A 764 20.17 13.52 30.93
C MET A 764 21.68 13.73 31.01
N ARG A 765 22.22 14.45 30.03
CA ARG A 765 23.65 14.79 29.96
C ARG A 765 23.96 16.03 30.79
N SER A 766 25.02 15.96 31.60
CA SER A 766 25.59 17.11 32.30
C SER A 766 26.94 17.52 31.69
N GLU A 767 27.18 18.83 31.57
CA GLU A 767 28.48 19.37 31.13
C GLU A 767 29.51 19.47 32.26
N SER A 768 29.05 19.62 33.50
CA SER A 768 29.93 19.73 34.66
C SER A 768 30.16 18.36 35.32
N SER A 769 31.39 18.13 35.76
CA SER A 769 31.77 17.02 36.65
C SER A 769 31.47 17.33 38.12
N GLU A 770 30.86 18.49 38.41
CA GLU A 770 30.63 18.97 39.77
C GLU A 770 29.39 18.31 40.37
N THR A 771 29.62 17.66 41.49
CA THR A 771 28.67 16.90 42.30
C THR A 771 27.57 17.81 42.87
N THR A 772 26.48 18.03 42.12
CA THR A 772 25.19 18.19 42.79
C THR A 772 24.86 16.84 43.40
N GLY A 773 24.89 16.76 44.73
CA GLY A 773 24.92 15.50 45.49
C GLY A 773 23.84 14.51 45.09
N GLN A 774 24.16 13.21 45.23
CA GLN A 774 23.18 12.12 45.08
C GLN A 774 21.97 12.41 45.99
N THR A 775 20.80 12.56 45.39
CA THR A 775 19.51 12.63 46.11
C THR A 775 18.83 11.27 46.04
N ALA A 776 17.70 11.11 46.75
CA ALA A 776 16.93 9.87 46.72
C ALA A 776 16.43 9.48 45.32
N ASP A 777 16.32 10.45 44.41
CA ASP A 777 15.74 10.35 43.07
C ASP A 777 16.73 10.73 41.95
N THR A 778 17.99 11.02 42.26
CA THR A 778 19.01 11.42 41.27
C THR A 778 20.33 10.67 41.45
N VAL A 779 20.80 10.03 40.37
CA VAL A 779 22.11 9.36 40.30
C VAL A 779 22.98 10.03 39.25
N PHE A 780 24.25 10.28 39.59
CA PHE A 780 25.25 10.81 38.67
C PHE A 780 26.25 9.73 38.24
N ILE A 781 26.48 9.59 36.93
CA ILE A 781 27.50 8.72 36.34
C ILE A 781 28.58 9.55 35.65
N GLY A 782 29.80 9.48 36.19
CA GLY A 782 30.98 10.10 35.60
C GLY A 782 31.75 9.19 34.64
N ASN A 783 32.85 9.72 34.09
CA ASN A 783 33.75 8.99 33.18
C ASN A 783 34.59 7.92 33.87
N ASN A 784 34.77 8.02 35.18
CA ASN A 784 35.64 7.12 35.92
C ASN A 784 35.02 5.72 36.03
N LEU A 785 35.87 4.71 35.84
CA LEU A 785 35.53 3.32 36.11
C LEU A 785 35.99 2.94 37.53
N SER A 786 35.16 2.20 38.28
CA SER A 786 35.60 1.52 39.50
C SER A 786 36.58 0.39 39.18
N ASP A 787 37.35 -0.06 40.18
CA ASP A 787 38.33 -1.14 39.96
C ASP A 787 37.66 -2.46 39.56
N LYS A 788 36.41 -2.68 40.00
CA LYS A 788 35.58 -3.80 39.55
C LYS A 788 35.28 -3.69 38.06
N GLU A 789 34.85 -2.51 37.60
CA GLU A 789 34.55 -2.28 36.19
C GLU A 789 35.80 -2.39 35.32
N LYS A 790 36.93 -1.80 35.73
CA LYS A 790 38.20 -1.91 34.99
C LYS A 790 38.58 -3.37 34.74
N LYS A 791 38.46 -4.23 35.76
CA LYS A 791 38.72 -5.67 35.65
C LYS A 791 37.78 -6.34 34.63
N LEU A 792 36.48 -6.01 34.67
CA LEU A 792 35.51 -6.53 33.70
C LEU A 792 35.80 -6.07 32.26
N PHE A 793 36.25 -4.82 32.07
CA PHE A 793 36.69 -4.33 30.75
C PHE A 793 37.96 -5.04 30.26
N GLU A 794 38.89 -5.41 31.15
CA GLU A 794 40.06 -6.21 30.79
C GLU A 794 39.68 -7.63 30.36
N GLU A 795 38.83 -8.30 31.14
CA GLU A 795 38.30 -9.63 30.82
C GLU A 795 37.52 -9.62 29.49
N LYS A 796 36.68 -8.60 29.28
CA LYS A 796 35.90 -8.44 28.04
C LYS A 796 36.80 -8.19 26.84
N LEU A 797 37.89 -7.43 26.99
CA LEU A 797 38.83 -7.23 25.89
C LEU A 797 39.44 -8.55 25.42
N VAL A 798 39.81 -9.45 26.34
CA VAL A 798 40.38 -10.76 25.99
C VAL A 798 39.42 -11.60 25.15
N GLU A 799 38.12 -11.53 25.43
CA GLU A 799 37.09 -12.18 24.60
C GLU A 799 36.94 -11.49 23.24
N ILE A 800 36.90 -10.17 23.22
CA ILE A 800 36.79 -9.38 22.00
C ILE A 800 37.97 -9.69 21.07
N GLU A 801 39.20 -9.73 21.58
CA GLU A 801 40.42 -10.04 20.80
C GLU A 801 40.45 -11.49 20.27
N LYS A 802 39.77 -12.43 20.94
CA LYS A 802 39.60 -13.80 20.43
C LYS A 802 38.62 -13.86 19.26
N THR A 803 37.64 -12.96 19.23
CA THR A 803 36.50 -13.01 18.29
C THR A 803 36.72 -12.09 17.08
N TYR A 804 37.30 -10.91 17.31
CA TYR A 804 37.40 -9.82 16.32
C TYR A 804 38.87 -9.50 16.02
N LYS A 805 39.19 -9.30 14.73
CA LYS A 805 40.57 -9.02 14.29
C LYS A 805 40.99 -7.55 14.43
N ASN A 806 40.05 -6.61 14.33
CA ASN A 806 40.32 -5.16 14.25
C ASN A 806 39.90 -4.41 15.52
N THR A 807 40.22 -4.96 16.69
CA THR A 807 39.84 -4.39 18.00
C THR A 807 40.41 -2.99 18.26
N GLU A 808 41.51 -2.63 17.58
CA GLU A 808 42.14 -1.31 17.65
C GLU A 808 41.19 -0.17 17.22
N THR A 809 40.18 -0.48 16.40
CA THR A 809 39.18 0.47 15.90
C THR A 809 37.93 0.55 16.79
N PHE A 810 37.87 -0.21 17.87
CA PHE A 810 36.73 -0.21 18.81
C PHE A 810 36.86 0.96 19.78
N TYR A 811 36.81 2.16 19.23
CA TYR A 811 37.17 3.37 19.95
C TYR A 811 36.26 3.65 21.14
N GLY A 812 34.95 3.41 21.04
CA GLY A 812 34.03 3.52 22.17
C GLY A 812 34.47 2.66 23.36
N PHE A 813 34.74 1.37 23.11
CA PHE A 813 35.21 0.44 24.12
C PHE A 813 36.59 0.84 24.68
N MET A 814 37.54 1.19 23.81
CA MET A 814 38.90 1.52 24.20
C MET A 814 39.03 2.85 24.95
N ILE A 815 38.22 3.85 24.60
CA ILE A 815 38.14 5.14 25.33
C ILE A 815 37.67 4.90 26.76
N MET A 816 36.60 4.12 26.95
CA MET A 816 36.09 3.77 28.28
C MET A 816 37.14 2.98 29.06
N LYS A 817 37.71 1.91 28.49
CA LYS A 817 38.75 1.09 29.13
C LYS A 817 39.97 1.92 29.55
N LYS A 818 40.42 2.84 28.70
CA LYS A 818 41.57 3.72 28.99
C LYS A 818 41.22 4.89 29.90
N ASN A 819 40.01 4.93 30.48
CA ASN A 819 39.51 5.97 31.37
C ASN A 819 39.63 7.36 30.75
N PHE A 820 39.30 7.47 29.45
CA PHE A 820 39.24 8.73 28.71
C PHE A 820 40.56 9.54 28.66
N LYS A 821 41.71 8.87 28.77
CA LYS A 821 43.05 9.48 28.61
C LYS A 821 43.19 10.20 27.25
N SER A 822 43.61 11.46 27.28
CA SER A 822 43.73 12.31 26.08
C SER A 822 44.78 11.79 25.11
N GLU A 823 45.89 11.22 25.61
CA GLU A 823 47.00 10.74 24.78
C GLU A 823 46.55 9.62 23.82
N TYR A 824 45.59 8.79 24.24
CA TYR A 824 45.01 7.76 23.39
C TYR A 824 44.20 8.38 22.24
N ILE A 825 43.33 9.34 22.55
CA ILE A 825 42.46 9.99 21.56
C ILE A 825 43.30 10.79 20.56
N GLU A 826 44.29 11.55 21.04
CA GLU A 826 45.25 12.29 20.21
C GLU A 826 45.99 11.36 19.24
N SER A 827 46.49 10.23 19.74
CA SER A 827 47.20 9.24 18.90
C SER A 827 46.30 8.64 17.82
N VAL A 828 45.06 8.26 18.17
CA VAL A 828 44.07 7.71 17.23
C VAL A 828 43.73 8.71 16.14
N VAL A 829 43.45 9.97 16.51
CA VAL A 829 43.10 11.04 15.58
C VAL A 829 44.27 11.36 14.67
N ARG A 830 45.47 11.60 15.23
CA ARG A 830 46.67 11.88 14.46
C ARG A 830 46.97 10.78 13.46
N ASN A 831 46.84 9.51 13.84
CA ASN A 831 47.11 8.37 12.95
C ASN A 831 46.10 8.26 11.80
N THR A 832 44.82 8.49 12.08
CA THR A 832 43.75 8.35 11.08
C THR A 832 43.74 9.53 10.11
N LEU A 833 44.04 10.75 10.59
CA LEU A 833 44.09 11.97 9.79
C LEU A 833 45.41 12.16 9.02
N LYS A 834 46.44 11.31 9.16
CA LYS A 834 47.73 11.46 8.44
C LYS A 834 47.61 11.72 6.93
N SER A 835 46.62 11.12 6.28
CA SER A 835 46.37 11.30 4.84
C SER A 835 45.21 12.25 4.52
N PHE A 836 44.80 13.09 5.47
CA PHE A 836 43.73 14.06 5.28
C PHE A 836 44.13 15.13 4.26
N ASN A 837 43.24 15.39 3.32
CA ASN A 837 43.42 16.39 2.28
C ASN A 837 42.07 17.02 1.92
N MET A 838 41.91 18.31 2.19
CA MET A 838 40.65 19.06 1.98
C MET A 838 40.21 19.15 0.51
N ASN A 839 41.04 18.74 -0.45
CA ASN A 839 40.67 18.61 -1.87
C ASN A 839 39.88 17.32 -2.18
N GLN A 840 39.82 16.37 -1.24
CA GLN A 840 39.08 15.12 -1.41
C GLN A 840 37.69 15.22 -0.78
N LYS A 841 36.65 14.79 -1.51
CA LYS A 841 35.24 14.84 -1.06
C LYS A 841 35.01 14.12 0.27
N ASN A 842 35.61 12.95 0.49
CA ASN A 842 35.50 12.23 1.76
C ASN A 842 36.11 12.99 2.95
N ALA A 843 37.19 13.74 2.75
CA ALA A 843 37.81 14.57 3.77
C ALA A 843 36.97 15.82 4.07
N GLN A 844 36.44 16.47 3.03
CA GLN A 844 35.50 17.61 3.15
C GLN A 844 34.26 17.22 3.97
N LEU A 845 33.66 16.08 3.65
CA LEU A 845 32.48 15.59 4.35
C LEU A 845 32.77 15.23 5.81
N LEU A 846 33.93 14.63 6.10
CA LEU A 846 34.38 14.42 7.48
C LEU A 846 34.54 15.73 8.22
N ALA A 847 35.18 16.75 7.62
CA ALA A 847 35.39 18.04 8.25
C ALA A 847 34.06 18.72 8.62
N VAL A 848 33.07 18.66 7.72
CA VAL A 848 31.71 19.16 7.97
C VAL A 848 31.04 18.40 9.13
N LEU A 849 31.09 17.06 9.13
CA LEU A 849 30.55 16.26 10.23
C LEU A 849 31.22 16.57 11.58
N VAL A 850 32.55 16.76 11.58
CA VAL A 850 33.32 17.14 12.76
C VAL A 850 32.86 18.49 13.28
N LEU A 851 32.76 19.51 12.42
CA LEU A 851 32.30 20.84 12.82
C LEU A 851 30.89 20.79 13.41
N LEU A 852 29.97 20.10 12.73
CA LEU A 852 28.60 19.94 13.18
C LEU A 852 28.53 19.24 14.55
N ASP A 853 29.24 18.13 14.76
CA ASP A 853 29.20 17.40 16.04
C ASP A 853 29.83 18.18 17.20
N VAL A 854 30.86 18.99 16.94
CA VAL A 854 31.49 19.83 17.98
C VAL A 854 30.54 20.91 18.49
N TYR A 855 29.79 21.58 17.60
CA TYR A 855 28.98 22.75 17.94
C TYR A 855 27.47 22.46 18.06
N CYS A 856 26.98 21.33 17.55
CA CYS A 856 25.60 20.88 17.67
C CYS A 856 25.54 19.41 18.10
N ARG A 857 25.04 19.19 19.32
CA ARG A 857 24.93 17.83 19.88
C ARG A 857 24.02 16.96 19.03
N GLY A 858 24.51 15.75 18.70
CA GLY A 858 23.73 14.77 17.95
C GLY A 858 23.49 15.13 16.49
N ALA A 859 24.24 16.10 15.95
CA ALA A 859 24.20 16.43 14.54
C ALA A 859 24.57 15.23 13.68
N SER A 860 23.94 15.13 12.52
CA SER A 860 24.12 14.02 11.58
C SER A 860 23.76 14.46 10.17
N LEU A 861 24.31 13.79 9.17
CA LEU A 861 24.00 14.02 7.75
C LEU A 861 23.26 12.80 7.21
N SER A 862 22.22 13.00 6.40
CA SER A 862 21.51 11.86 5.83
C SER A 862 22.42 11.02 4.92
N VAL A 863 22.15 9.72 4.84
CA VAL A 863 22.91 8.80 3.98
C VAL A 863 22.79 9.22 2.52
N SER A 864 21.58 9.59 2.07
CA SER A 864 21.32 10.07 0.70
C SER A 864 22.18 11.29 0.34
N LEU A 865 22.30 12.25 1.26
CA LEU A 865 23.15 13.43 1.09
C LEU A 865 24.63 13.06 1.02
N CYS A 866 25.08 12.15 1.88
CA CYS A 866 26.46 11.68 1.87
C CYS A 866 26.79 10.93 0.57
N GLU A 867 25.88 10.08 0.08
CA GLU A 867 26.02 9.36 -1.18
C GLU A 867 26.11 10.32 -2.37
N GLU A 868 25.23 11.33 -2.43
CA GLU A 868 25.22 12.35 -3.50
C GLU A 868 26.48 13.20 -3.47
N PHE A 869 26.92 13.66 -2.29
CA PHE A 869 28.16 14.42 -2.16
C PHE A 869 29.40 13.63 -2.61
N LEU A 870 29.45 12.33 -2.28
CA LEU A 870 30.55 11.42 -2.59
C LEU A 870 30.48 10.79 -3.99
N ASP A 871 29.49 11.17 -4.82
CA ASP A 871 29.19 10.57 -6.13
C ASP A 871 28.97 9.03 -6.08
N LEU A 872 28.46 8.52 -4.95
CA LEU A 872 28.12 7.11 -4.81
C LEU A 872 26.80 6.84 -5.52
N GLN A 873 26.83 5.98 -6.54
CA GLN A 873 25.61 5.59 -7.24
C GLN A 873 24.83 4.55 -6.41
N PRO A 874 23.60 4.85 -5.95
CA PRO A 874 22.74 3.84 -5.37
C PRO A 874 22.41 2.82 -6.45
N LYS A 875 22.72 1.54 -6.19
CA LYS A 875 22.40 0.43 -7.10
C LYS A 875 21.08 -0.20 -6.65
N PRO A 876 20.05 -0.28 -7.51
CA PRO A 876 18.72 -0.73 -7.14
C PRO A 876 18.67 -2.23 -6.80
N PHE A 877 19.63 -3.01 -7.29
CA PHE A 877 19.79 -4.43 -6.97
C PHE A 877 21.29 -4.74 -6.85
N CYS A 878 21.70 -5.30 -5.72
CA CYS A 878 23.08 -5.74 -5.45
C CYS A 878 24.13 -4.61 -5.26
N GLY A 879 23.93 -3.76 -4.26
CA GLY A 879 24.93 -2.80 -3.82
C GLY A 879 25.22 -2.94 -2.32
N SER A 880 26.30 -3.63 -1.96
CA SER A 880 26.85 -3.62 -0.59
C SER A 880 27.58 -2.32 -0.23
N ASN A 881 27.42 -1.25 -1.04
CA ASN A 881 28.13 0.01 -0.85
C ASN A 881 27.51 0.78 0.31
N LYS A 882 27.80 0.33 1.52
CA LYS A 882 27.67 1.11 2.75
C LYS A 882 28.34 2.47 2.53
N VAL A 883 27.63 3.55 2.83
CA VAL A 883 28.14 4.93 2.70
C VAL A 883 29.46 5.11 3.43
N GLU A 884 29.66 4.35 4.50
CA GLU A 884 30.90 4.25 5.28
C GLU A 884 32.12 3.92 4.40
N HIS A 885 31.98 3.12 3.34
CA HIS A 885 33.08 2.85 2.40
C HIS A 885 33.51 4.11 1.63
N GLY A 886 32.58 5.02 1.34
CA GLY A 886 32.88 6.30 0.68
C GLY A 886 33.75 7.22 1.54
N PHE A 887 33.72 7.07 2.86
CA PHE A 887 34.60 7.80 3.78
C PHE A 887 36.05 7.26 3.79
N GLY A 888 36.33 6.12 3.16
CA GLY A 888 37.65 5.53 3.09
C GLY A 888 38.22 5.24 4.48
N LYS A 889 39.44 5.72 4.78
CA LYS A 889 40.07 5.53 6.10
C LYS A 889 39.32 6.20 7.25
N PHE A 890 38.48 7.20 6.95
CA PHE A 890 37.70 7.92 7.96
C PHE A 890 36.43 7.16 8.38
N SER A 891 36.14 6.03 7.73
CA SER A 891 34.99 5.18 8.08
C SER A 891 35.00 4.73 9.54
N THR A 892 36.19 4.71 10.18
CA THR A 892 36.35 4.33 11.59
C THR A 892 35.89 5.42 12.57
N PHE A 893 35.69 6.66 12.11
CA PHE A 893 35.21 7.79 12.92
C PHE A 893 33.72 8.08 12.80
N ILE A 894 33.01 7.32 11.98
CA ILE A 894 31.59 7.53 11.72
C ILE A 894 30.77 6.27 12.01
N THR A 895 29.48 6.47 12.24
CA THR A 895 28.48 5.39 12.36
C THR A 895 27.17 5.80 11.72
N SER A 896 26.45 4.83 11.16
CA SER A 896 25.07 5.01 10.73
C SER A 896 24.08 4.93 11.90
N CYS A 897 23.00 5.70 11.83
CA CYS A 897 21.85 5.59 12.71
C CYS A 897 20.54 5.97 12.01
N SER A 898 19.40 5.61 12.59
CA SER A 898 18.09 6.14 12.17
C SER A 898 17.80 7.44 12.91
N VAL A 899 17.30 8.46 12.21
CA VAL A 899 16.94 9.77 12.77
C VAL A 899 15.44 9.97 12.61
N GLN A 900 14.78 10.33 13.72
CA GLN A 900 13.37 10.69 13.77
C GLN A 900 13.23 12.21 13.56
N GLY A 901 13.14 12.63 12.29
CA GLY A 901 12.88 14.03 11.91
C GLY A 901 11.42 14.27 11.53
N LYS A 902 11.16 15.28 10.70
CA LYS A 902 9.86 15.44 10.02
C LYS A 902 9.51 14.22 9.15
N VAL A 903 10.54 13.55 8.64
CA VAL A 903 10.49 12.24 7.99
C VAL A 903 11.54 11.35 8.66
N VAL A 904 11.32 10.03 8.68
CA VAL A 904 12.30 9.07 9.19
C VAL A 904 13.34 8.78 8.10
N PHE A 905 14.63 8.92 8.43
CA PHE A 905 15.71 8.65 7.48
C PHE A 905 16.96 8.07 8.16
N ARG A 906 17.83 7.45 7.37
CA ARG A 906 19.15 7.00 7.81
C ARG A 906 20.16 8.14 7.71
N ALA A 907 21.00 8.29 8.73
CA ALA A 907 22.03 9.32 8.80
C ALA A 907 23.38 8.75 9.24
N VAL A 908 24.44 9.49 8.91
CA VAL A 908 25.82 9.29 9.35
C VAL A 908 26.14 10.35 10.39
N LYS A 909 26.77 9.94 11.49
CA LYS A 909 27.26 10.84 12.54
C LYS A 909 28.63 10.42 13.05
N MET A 910 29.29 11.31 13.80
CA MET A 910 30.53 11.00 14.49
C MET A 910 30.29 9.91 15.56
N ILE A 911 31.23 8.96 15.69
CA ILE A 911 31.12 7.89 16.69
C ILE A 911 31.23 8.40 18.14
N HIS A 912 31.95 9.50 18.36
CA HIS A 912 32.27 9.98 19.69
C HIS A 912 32.67 11.47 19.66
N SER A 913 32.03 12.27 20.51
CA SER A 913 32.22 13.73 20.52
C SER A 913 33.65 14.18 20.84
N ARG A 914 34.35 13.47 21.73
CA ARG A 914 35.78 13.76 22.00
C ARG A 914 36.69 13.50 20.79
N ILE A 915 36.36 12.51 19.95
CA ILE A 915 37.09 12.28 18.70
C ILE A 915 36.84 13.45 17.76
N ALA A 916 35.59 13.90 17.61
CA ALA A 916 35.27 15.08 16.80
C ALA A 916 36.01 16.34 17.29
N LYS A 917 35.99 16.63 18.60
CA LYS A 917 36.74 17.75 19.19
C LYS A 917 38.24 17.67 18.90
N GLN A 918 38.84 16.49 19.07
CA GLN A 918 40.25 16.29 18.78
C GLN A 918 40.57 16.36 17.28
N CYS A 919 39.67 15.87 16.42
CA CYS A 919 39.79 16.03 14.96
C CYS A 919 39.85 17.51 14.58
N LEU A 920 38.98 18.36 15.14
CA LEU A 920 38.98 19.79 14.84
C LEU A 920 40.30 20.47 15.23
N LEU A 921 40.91 20.07 16.35
CA LEU A 921 42.24 20.55 16.76
C LEU A 921 43.36 20.06 15.82
N GLU A 922 43.35 18.77 15.44
CA GLU A 922 44.37 18.18 14.56
C GLU A 922 44.29 18.74 13.12
N LEU A 923 43.08 19.00 12.62
CA LEU A 923 42.86 19.64 11.31
C LEU A 923 43.55 20.99 11.22
N LYS A 924 43.46 21.80 12.29
CA LYS A 924 44.19 23.07 12.39
C LYS A 924 45.70 22.84 12.49
N ALA A 925 46.13 22.00 13.44
CA ALA A 925 47.54 21.89 13.81
C ALA A 925 48.41 21.27 12.71
N THR A 926 47.92 20.23 12.04
CA THR A 926 48.70 19.42 11.09
C THR A 926 48.33 19.68 9.63
N HIS A 927 47.07 20.03 9.36
CA HIS A 927 46.56 20.20 7.99
C HIS A 927 46.25 21.65 7.62
N ASN A 928 46.44 22.60 8.56
CA ASN A 928 46.19 24.03 8.37
C ASN A 928 44.77 24.35 7.87
N VAL A 929 43.79 23.52 8.23
CA VAL A 929 42.37 23.74 7.92
C VAL A 929 41.76 24.55 9.05
N LYS A 930 41.17 25.70 8.71
CA LYS A 930 40.60 26.64 9.68
C LYS A 930 39.10 26.43 9.81
N LYS A 931 38.50 26.76 10.96
CA LYS A 931 37.04 26.62 11.16
C LYS A 931 36.23 27.41 10.13
N VAL A 932 36.71 28.60 9.77
CA VAL A 932 36.07 29.44 8.75
C VAL A 932 35.96 28.73 7.40
N GLU A 933 36.96 27.94 6.99
CA GLU A 933 36.95 27.24 5.69
C GLU A 933 35.91 26.11 5.69
N ILE A 934 35.77 25.41 6.82
CA ILE A 934 34.77 24.34 6.97
C ILE A 934 33.35 24.94 7.04
N ALA A 935 33.18 26.04 7.78
CA ALA A 935 31.91 26.76 7.87
C ALA A 935 31.49 27.35 6.51
N ASP A 936 32.44 27.90 5.77
CA ASP A 936 32.21 28.40 4.42
C ASP A 936 31.81 27.29 3.45
N LEU A 937 32.52 26.16 3.46
CA LEU A 937 32.17 24.97 2.68
C LEU A 937 30.74 24.50 2.99
N LEU A 938 30.38 24.41 4.28
CA LEU A 938 29.04 24.02 4.72
C LEU A 938 27.97 24.98 4.19
N LEU A 939 28.19 26.29 4.25
CA LEU A 939 27.19 27.29 3.88
C LEU A 939 27.07 27.54 2.38
N THR A 940 28.14 27.36 1.62
CA THR A 940 28.21 27.69 0.19
C THR A 940 27.97 26.49 -0.74
N THR A 941 28.06 25.26 -0.24
CA THR A 941 27.86 24.07 -1.07
C THR A 941 26.37 23.72 -1.18
N ASP A 942 25.79 23.94 -2.35
CA ASP A 942 24.35 23.73 -2.58
C ASP A 942 23.90 22.28 -2.46
N THR A 943 24.76 21.31 -2.78
CA THR A 943 24.48 19.88 -2.66
C THR A 943 24.04 19.48 -1.24
N PHE A 944 24.48 20.19 -0.19
CA PHE A 944 24.02 19.92 1.18
C PHE A 944 22.54 20.29 1.42
N TYR A 945 21.95 21.13 0.56
CA TYR A 945 20.62 21.69 0.74
C TYR A 945 19.70 21.46 -0.46
N GLU A 946 20.09 20.59 -1.40
CA GLU A 946 19.23 20.07 -2.45
C GLU A 946 18.14 19.13 -1.86
N SER A 947 17.19 18.69 -2.68
CA SER A 947 16.02 17.89 -2.26
C SER A 947 16.42 16.46 -1.83
N THR A 948 17.01 16.32 -0.66
CA THR A 948 17.31 15.05 0.00
C THR A 948 16.61 14.94 1.34
N GLN A 949 16.31 13.72 1.79
CA GLN A 949 15.78 13.47 3.13
C GLN A 949 16.69 14.10 4.21
N GLY A 950 16.09 14.68 5.25
CA GLY A 950 16.80 15.25 6.39
C GLY A 950 17.27 16.69 6.18
N LYS A 951 16.86 17.33 5.07
CA LYS A 951 17.22 18.73 4.77
C LYS A 951 16.77 19.68 5.86
N SER A 952 15.52 19.58 6.35
CA SER A 952 15.05 20.48 7.41
C SER A 952 15.88 20.29 8.69
N LYS A 953 16.29 19.05 8.99
CA LYS A 953 17.11 18.75 10.18
C LYS A 953 18.51 19.36 10.05
N LEU A 954 19.16 19.23 8.89
CA LEU A 954 20.44 19.89 8.64
C LEU A 954 20.33 21.41 8.71
N LEU A 955 19.28 22.00 8.14
CA LEU A 955 19.02 23.45 8.25
C LEU A 955 18.84 23.89 9.71
N GLN A 956 18.17 23.08 10.53
CA GLN A 956 18.03 23.36 11.97
C GLN A 956 19.38 23.26 12.69
N ASP A 957 20.19 22.26 12.39
CA ASP A 957 21.50 22.06 13.02
C ASP A 957 22.49 23.17 12.64
N VAL A 958 22.52 23.55 11.35
CA VAL A 958 23.35 24.68 10.88
C VAL A 958 22.86 26.00 11.49
N HIS A 959 21.54 26.22 11.57
CA HIS A 959 21.01 27.41 12.23
C HIS A 959 21.43 27.44 13.70
N HIS A 960 21.33 26.30 14.41
CA HIS A 960 21.72 26.17 15.81
C HIS A 960 23.17 26.58 16.07
N ILE A 961 24.13 26.07 15.28
CA ILE A 961 25.56 26.41 15.45
C ILE A 961 25.87 27.87 15.13
N LEU A 962 25.04 28.54 14.32
CA LEU A 962 25.21 29.94 13.95
C LEU A 962 24.62 30.91 14.99
N VAL A 963 23.51 30.54 15.65
CA VAL A 963 22.76 31.50 16.48
C VAL A 963 22.72 31.18 17.97
N LYS A 964 22.82 29.90 18.39
CA LYS A 964 22.59 29.54 19.79
C LYS A 964 23.71 30.08 20.68
N ARG A 965 23.33 30.79 21.74
CA ARG A 965 24.22 31.37 22.77
C ARG A 965 24.14 30.53 24.04
N TYR A 966 25.27 30.31 24.72
CA TYR A 966 25.31 29.73 26.07
C TYR A 966 25.25 30.84 27.11
N HIS A 967 24.41 30.68 28.13
CA HIS A 967 24.11 31.72 29.12
C HIS A 967 25.19 31.90 30.21
N GLU A 968 26.27 31.13 30.17
CA GLU A 968 26.95 30.81 31.43
C GLU A 968 28.24 31.52 31.78
N LEU A 969 28.81 32.50 31.05
CA LEU A 969 29.86 33.34 31.67
C LEU A 969 30.18 34.72 31.06
N GLU A 970 29.72 35.08 29.86
CA GLU A 970 29.79 36.47 29.34
C GLU A 970 28.61 36.71 28.36
N GLU A 971 28.04 37.92 28.34
CA GLU A 971 27.01 38.36 27.38
C GLU A 971 27.60 38.47 25.96
N SER A 972 27.98 37.36 25.35
CA SER A 972 28.47 37.34 23.98
C SER A 972 27.30 37.41 22.99
N GLN A 973 27.43 38.30 21.99
CA GLN A 973 26.42 38.47 20.94
C GLN A 973 26.40 37.31 19.92
N PHE A 974 27.45 36.49 19.88
CA PHE A 974 27.67 35.47 18.85
C PHE A 974 27.61 34.04 19.40
N SER A 975 27.30 33.07 18.54
CA SER A 975 27.39 31.65 18.91
C SER A 975 28.85 31.22 19.14
N PRO A 976 29.09 30.08 19.84
CA PRO A 976 30.44 29.58 20.10
C PRO A 976 31.29 29.36 18.85
N LEU A 977 30.69 28.89 17.75
CA LEU A 977 31.39 28.72 16.48
C LEU A 977 31.90 30.07 15.94
N ILE A 978 31.04 31.08 15.94
CA ILE A 978 31.37 32.41 15.43
C ILE A 978 32.42 33.07 16.31
N GLN A 979 32.34 32.91 17.63
CA GLN A 979 33.39 33.36 18.55
C GLN A 979 34.71 32.66 18.24
N ASP A 980 34.73 31.33 18.12
CA ASP A 980 35.96 30.59 17.84
C ASP A 980 36.57 30.97 16.49
N ILE A 981 35.75 31.32 15.49
CA ILE A 981 36.20 31.84 14.20
C ILE A 981 36.80 33.25 14.36
N ALA A 982 36.16 34.14 15.12
CA ALA A 982 36.68 35.48 15.36
C ALA A 982 38.02 35.46 16.12
N HIS A 983 38.20 34.53 17.06
CA HIS A 983 39.46 34.32 17.77
C HIS A 983 40.55 33.69 16.87
N GLU A 984 40.17 32.75 16.01
CA GLU A 984 41.10 32.03 15.13
C GLU A 984 41.52 32.82 13.88
N THR A 985 40.59 33.59 13.32
CA THR A 985 40.73 34.39 12.10
C THR A 985 39.90 35.67 12.19
N PRO A 986 40.38 36.69 12.91
CA PRO A 986 39.66 37.95 13.08
C PRO A 986 39.23 38.57 11.75
N GLY A 987 37.96 39.00 11.66
CA GLY A 987 37.35 39.63 10.50
C GLY A 987 36.71 38.65 9.49
N LEU A 988 37.03 37.35 9.55
CA LEU A 988 36.42 36.38 8.63
C LEU A 988 35.08 35.83 9.13
N GLU A 989 34.70 36.10 10.38
CA GLU A 989 33.35 35.86 10.89
C GLU A 989 32.27 36.58 10.08
N GLU A 990 32.56 37.79 9.58
CA GLU A 990 31.62 38.57 8.74
C GLU A 990 31.32 37.85 7.41
N MET A 991 32.32 37.17 6.83
CA MET A 991 32.14 36.37 5.62
C MET A 991 31.17 35.19 5.87
N VAL A 992 31.36 34.48 6.99
CA VAL A 992 30.49 33.36 7.38
C VAL A 992 29.07 33.85 7.62
N LEU A 993 28.89 34.98 8.31
CA LEU A 993 27.58 35.57 8.55
C LEU A 993 26.90 36.06 7.26
N LYS A 994 27.66 36.61 6.31
CA LYS A 994 27.14 36.95 4.96
C LYS A 994 26.66 35.72 4.20
N ASN A 995 27.43 34.63 4.23
CA ASN A 995 27.03 33.38 3.58
C ASN A 995 25.85 32.71 4.30
N ALA A 996 25.77 32.82 5.63
CA ALA A 996 24.60 32.41 6.40
C ALA A 996 23.36 33.22 6.02
N SER A 997 23.45 34.54 5.88
CA SER A 997 22.32 35.38 5.46
C SER A 997 21.81 35.03 4.06
N LYS A 998 22.70 34.68 3.12
CA LYS A 998 22.28 34.15 1.81
C LYS A 998 21.56 32.80 1.91
N ARG A 999 22.01 31.92 2.81
CA ARG A 999 21.38 30.60 3.02
C ARG A 999 20.03 30.72 3.74
N TYR A 1000 19.89 31.72 4.60
CA TYR A 1000 18.71 31.97 5.45
C TYR A 1000 18.11 33.36 5.17
N GLU A 1001 17.78 33.65 3.90
CA GLU A 1001 17.37 35.01 3.46
C GLU A 1001 16.19 35.62 4.25
N LYS A 1002 15.32 34.77 4.80
CA LYS A 1002 14.11 35.19 5.53
C LYS A 1002 14.24 35.04 7.05
N ASP A 1003 15.40 34.65 7.55
CA ASP A 1003 15.60 34.46 8.99
C ASP A 1003 16.00 35.77 9.67
N PRO A 1004 15.16 36.32 10.57
CA PRO A 1004 15.43 37.59 11.21
C PRO A 1004 16.60 37.51 12.20
N ILE A 1005 16.85 36.35 12.82
CA ILE A 1005 17.92 36.18 13.80
C ILE A 1005 19.26 36.17 13.08
N VAL A 1006 19.40 35.40 12.00
CA VAL A 1006 20.63 35.38 11.19
C VAL A 1006 20.92 36.77 10.62
N SER A 1007 19.88 37.48 10.17
CA SER A 1007 20.02 38.85 9.63
C SER A 1007 20.52 39.85 10.67
N GLN A 1008 20.09 39.71 11.94
CA GLN A 1008 20.54 40.56 13.05
C GLN A 1008 22.00 40.34 13.45
N LEU A 1009 22.60 39.19 13.10
CA LEU A 1009 24.00 38.92 13.39
C LEU A 1009 24.96 39.68 12.47
N LEU A 1010 24.50 40.19 11.33
CA LEU A 1010 25.33 41.01 10.44
C LEU A 1010 25.62 42.38 11.10
N PRO A 1011 26.90 42.78 11.23
CA PRO A 1011 27.23 44.14 11.67
C PRO A 1011 26.59 45.16 10.71
N GLY A 1012 25.84 46.11 11.26
CA GLY A 1012 25.00 47.09 10.57
C GLY A 1012 25.28 47.37 9.08
N THR A 1013 24.52 46.73 8.20
CA THR A 1013 24.00 47.37 6.98
C THR A 1013 22.67 48.05 7.33
N ILE A 1014 22.76 49.14 8.10
CA ILE A 1014 21.79 50.23 8.03
C ILE A 1014 22.60 51.44 7.55
N THR A 1015 22.68 51.59 6.23
CA THR A 1015 22.44 52.84 5.50
C THR A 1015 22.13 52.53 4.05
#